data_AF-A0A512NRI1-F1
#
_entry.id   AF-A0A512NRI1-F1
#
_cell.length_a   1.000
_cell.length_b   1.000
_cell.length_c   1.000
_cell.angle_alpha   90.00
_cell.angle_beta   90.00
_cell.angle_gamma   90.00
#
_symmetry.space_group_name_H-M   'P 1'
#
loop_
_entity.id
_entity.type
_entity.pdbx_description
1 polymer ?
#
loop_
_entity_poly.entity_id
_entity_poly.type
_entity_poly.pdbx_seq_one_letter_code
_entity_poly.pdbx_strand_id
1 'polypeptide(L)'
;MTSPLTPVGPPLFEDDFPGSALRTTLWQALPNGANYKGQTWTFSSTDPYTAPKGGFPTVSNNTARFALQTWDGKDKDHAFIGTEALSIDAWNPTTGGLSFEGKFKFSGDGTGNQSALTQGGMIIGFFTYEKNPPPNGFHTEIDFEVFTSNLKDPNLNQVSTNVFNGLHDLEILNEKTKTKIKIPYDPQSYPNTDPLPNEGYHTYKFQWFPNWITFYIDDKQLRTVTDPNALPVPTRDQQLHLNIWGAGTDWGPANGDWFGNPVGDRSLGPAQSGPGKTYFADFQAVSVNRLASSFGTATNDVLAGSAQNDGIDGGDGNDTLAGGAGDDTTMGGAGNDVIDGGEGSDTALYRGERNRYTVASTAAGLTVTDHATNDGVDILSNVEFLGFSDQTFRMGDNGNNVMAGTAEDDAFDGVGGDDVLSGGAGNDTLLGGDGNDIIDGGTGRNIVSGGAGSDQFDFRSGQNALSDTLADLNGDTITGFGSDDGLDIQGVSLGRADLNIAKSSDGVTISVGGTSFKMTGDFSGGDFLTVARGTGDDAHTLLTFVPFLPSLTEGVHVDTASINGVASDPFLFGDGSVRFSLELKSAQSAFHNMLGVYEVAADGAIGHVRILFADTLNVAGAARTVDLGTPADGARLAFFLIQDGFDAYGRLPDDLTFVTPGTTVPANIAGDDAVTLHSATRGDLGAVPIFHSNPTFNPPVSNQAAVQVLSGIVAGGRELQIGFEDVSTLTGDSDFQDVVIGIQALHNGIL
;
A
#
# COMPACT_ATOMS: atom_id res chain seq x y z
N MET A 1 -17.72 2.77 -4.79
CA MET A 1 -18.09 1.45 -5.35
C MET A 1 -18.81 1.71 -6.65
N THR A 2 -18.37 1.04 -7.71
CA THR A 2 -18.80 1.23 -9.09
C THR A 2 -20.27 0.92 -9.31
N SER A 3 -20.92 1.75 -10.10
CA SER A 3 -22.26 1.49 -10.62
C SER A 3 -22.23 0.25 -11.52
N PRO A 4 -23.26 -0.61 -11.53
CA PRO A 4 -23.31 -1.74 -12.45
C PRO A 4 -23.28 -1.26 -13.91
N LEU A 5 -22.55 -1.99 -14.74
CA LEU A 5 -22.47 -1.76 -16.19
C LEU A 5 -23.85 -1.77 -16.87
N THR A 6 -23.98 -0.99 -17.95
CA THR A 6 -25.26 -0.73 -18.60
C THR A 6 -25.67 -1.84 -19.58
N PRO A 7 -26.92 -2.37 -19.49
CA PRO A 7 -27.44 -3.28 -20.51
C PRO A 7 -27.55 -2.62 -21.90
N VAL A 8 -27.17 -3.36 -22.95
CA VAL A 8 -27.26 -2.91 -24.34
C VAL A 8 -28.25 -3.76 -25.14
N GLY A 9 -29.15 -3.08 -25.85
CA GLY A 9 -30.18 -3.73 -26.65
C GLY A 9 -31.28 -4.40 -25.80
N PRO A 10 -32.16 -5.21 -26.41
CA PRO A 10 -33.19 -5.95 -25.69
C PRO A 10 -32.59 -7.11 -24.86
N PRO A 11 -33.25 -7.52 -23.76
CA PRO A 11 -32.83 -8.68 -22.98
C PRO A 11 -32.69 -9.94 -23.85
N LEU A 12 -31.67 -10.75 -23.59
CA LEU A 12 -31.53 -12.07 -24.19
C LEU A 12 -32.57 -13.04 -23.64
N PHE A 13 -32.97 -12.81 -22.40
CA PHE A 13 -33.96 -13.58 -21.66
C PHE A 13 -34.64 -12.68 -20.65
N GLU A 14 -35.96 -12.83 -20.50
CA GLU A 14 -36.73 -12.13 -19.48
C GLU A 14 -37.99 -12.93 -19.11
N ASP A 15 -38.22 -13.08 -17.80
CA ASP A 15 -39.48 -13.58 -17.26
C ASP A 15 -39.96 -12.78 -16.05
N ASP A 16 -41.05 -12.02 -16.25
CA ASP A 16 -41.82 -11.34 -15.21
C ASP A 16 -42.96 -12.22 -14.65
N PHE A 17 -42.91 -13.51 -14.97
CA PHE A 17 -43.81 -14.58 -14.56
C PHE A 17 -45.30 -14.23 -14.75
N PRO A 18 -45.73 -13.85 -15.97
CA PRO A 18 -47.09 -13.40 -16.20
C PRO A 18 -48.07 -14.58 -16.22
N GLY A 19 -49.31 -14.34 -15.82
CA GLY A 19 -50.38 -15.35 -15.87
C GLY A 19 -50.40 -16.29 -14.66
N SER A 20 -50.66 -17.58 -14.91
CA SER A 20 -50.98 -18.57 -13.86
C SER A 20 -50.12 -19.84 -13.87
N ALA A 21 -49.13 -19.92 -14.77
CA ALA A 21 -48.19 -21.05 -14.85
C ALA A 21 -46.84 -20.59 -15.40
N LEU A 22 -45.78 -21.32 -15.04
CA LEU A 22 -44.44 -21.07 -15.58
C LEU A 22 -44.42 -21.33 -17.10
N ARG A 23 -43.72 -20.51 -17.86
CA ARG A 23 -43.63 -20.63 -19.31
C ARG A 23 -42.70 -21.78 -19.70
N THR A 24 -43.27 -22.91 -20.12
CA THR A 24 -42.50 -24.11 -20.51
C THR A 24 -41.65 -23.93 -21.77
N THR A 25 -41.82 -22.81 -22.49
CA THR A 25 -40.93 -22.40 -23.58
C THR A 25 -39.64 -21.75 -23.09
N LEU A 26 -39.61 -21.31 -21.83
CA LEU A 26 -38.44 -20.68 -21.20
C LEU A 26 -37.81 -21.58 -20.14
N TRP A 27 -38.62 -22.43 -19.49
CA TRP A 27 -38.22 -23.22 -18.34
C TRP A 27 -38.49 -24.70 -18.49
N GLN A 28 -37.59 -25.49 -17.94
CA GLN A 28 -37.80 -26.91 -17.66
C GLN A 28 -37.77 -27.16 -16.15
N ALA A 29 -38.71 -27.98 -15.66
CA ALA A 29 -38.67 -28.46 -14.29
C ALA A 29 -37.72 -29.67 -14.19
N LEU A 30 -37.08 -29.86 -13.04
CA LEU A 30 -36.43 -31.14 -12.77
C LEU A 30 -37.47 -32.27 -12.77
N PRO A 31 -37.26 -33.38 -13.51
CA PRO A 31 -38.17 -34.50 -13.48
C PRO A 31 -38.21 -35.13 -12.07
N ASN A 32 -39.40 -35.59 -11.67
CA ASN A 32 -39.61 -36.28 -10.38
C ASN A 32 -38.63 -37.45 -10.23
N GLY A 33 -37.78 -37.42 -9.20
CA GLY A 33 -36.78 -38.46 -8.96
C GLY A 33 -35.69 -38.58 -10.03
N ALA A 34 -35.43 -37.52 -10.81
CA ALA A 34 -34.30 -37.48 -11.73
C ALA A 34 -32.99 -37.45 -10.93
N ASN A 35 -32.36 -38.62 -10.80
CA ASN A 35 -30.92 -38.69 -10.61
C ASN A 35 -30.28 -38.12 -11.87
N TYR A 36 -29.52 -37.04 -11.76
CA TYR A 36 -28.60 -36.64 -12.84
C TYR A 36 -27.58 -37.80 -12.98
N LYS A 37 -27.82 -38.70 -13.94
CA LYS A 37 -26.94 -39.83 -14.32
C LYS A 37 -26.33 -40.63 -13.16
N GLY A 38 -27.14 -41.06 -12.19
CA GLY A 38 -26.65 -41.97 -11.13
C GLY A 38 -25.80 -41.30 -10.06
N GLN A 39 -25.68 -39.98 -10.08
CA GLN A 39 -25.49 -39.20 -8.87
C GLN A 39 -26.89 -38.88 -8.35
N THR A 40 -27.29 -39.54 -7.26
CA THR A 40 -28.09 -38.84 -6.28
C THR A 40 -27.35 -37.54 -5.96
N TRP A 41 -28.04 -36.42 -5.71
CA TRP A 41 -27.45 -35.28 -4.99
C TRP A 41 -27.17 -35.75 -3.54
N THR A 42 -26.27 -36.71 -3.42
CA THR A 42 -25.75 -37.32 -2.20
C THR A 42 -24.31 -36.88 -2.14
N PHE A 43 -24.08 -35.80 -1.41
CA PHE A 43 -22.79 -35.59 -0.77
C PHE A 43 -22.64 -36.73 0.26
N SER A 44 -21.98 -37.81 -0.18
CA SER A 44 -21.80 -39.10 0.50
C SER A 44 -22.99 -40.07 0.52
N SER A 45 -22.68 -41.37 0.38
CA SER A 45 -23.61 -42.49 0.24
C SER A 45 -24.40 -42.86 1.51
N THR A 46 -24.52 -41.97 2.48
CA THR A 46 -25.16 -42.24 3.78
C THR A 46 -26.24 -41.23 4.17
N ASP A 47 -26.44 -40.15 3.43
CA ASP A 47 -27.22 -39.02 3.95
C ASP A 47 -28.17 -38.41 2.90
N PRO A 48 -29.49 -38.37 3.17
CA PRO A 48 -30.42 -37.94 2.14
C PRO A 48 -31.24 -36.72 2.58
N TYR A 49 -31.01 -35.57 1.93
CA TYR A 49 -31.44 -34.28 2.48
C TYR A 49 -32.59 -33.60 1.73
N THR A 50 -32.47 -33.25 0.44
CA THR A 50 -33.57 -32.62 -0.32
C THR A 50 -33.92 -33.42 -1.59
N ALA A 51 -35.15 -33.90 -1.71
CA ALA A 51 -35.65 -34.49 -2.95
C ALA A 51 -36.22 -33.40 -3.89
N PRO A 52 -35.97 -33.46 -5.21
CA PRO A 52 -36.63 -32.58 -6.15
C PRO A 52 -38.13 -32.90 -6.18
N LYS A 53 -38.96 -31.89 -5.91
CA LYS A 53 -40.39 -31.92 -6.12
C LYS A 53 -40.65 -31.84 -7.62
N GLY A 54 -41.07 -32.94 -8.23
CA GLY A 54 -41.44 -32.90 -9.65
C GLY A 54 -42.63 -31.99 -9.89
N GLY A 55 -42.51 -31.18 -10.94
CA GLY A 55 -43.50 -30.19 -11.33
C GLY A 55 -42.94 -28.77 -11.30
N PHE A 56 -43.64 -27.86 -11.97
CA PHE A 56 -43.25 -26.45 -12.01
C PHE A 56 -43.64 -25.70 -10.73
N PRO A 57 -42.92 -24.64 -10.35
CA PRO A 57 -43.38 -23.68 -9.34
C PRO A 57 -44.75 -23.10 -9.72
N THR A 58 -45.52 -22.69 -8.71
CA THR A 58 -46.81 -22.03 -8.94
C THR A 58 -46.60 -20.58 -9.33
N VAL A 59 -47.32 -20.08 -10.33
CA VAL A 59 -47.27 -18.67 -10.73
C VAL A 59 -48.59 -18.00 -10.43
N SER A 60 -48.55 -16.87 -9.73
CA SER A 60 -49.71 -15.99 -9.58
C SER A 60 -49.26 -14.57 -9.29
N ASN A 61 -50.03 -13.57 -9.74
CA ASN A 61 -49.76 -12.14 -9.55
C ASN A 61 -48.32 -11.73 -9.93
N ASN A 62 -47.83 -12.18 -11.10
CA ASN A 62 -46.47 -11.88 -11.58
C ASN A 62 -45.40 -12.33 -10.58
N THR A 63 -45.58 -13.51 -9.99
CA THR A 63 -44.64 -14.10 -9.04
C THR A 63 -44.61 -15.60 -9.22
N ALA A 64 -43.41 -16.14 -9.51
CA ALA A 64 -43.13 -17.55 -9.44
C ALA A 64 -42.76 -17.92 -8.00
N ARG A 65 -43.58 -18.79 -7.40
CA ARG A 65 -43.42 -19.26 -6.03
C ARG A 65 -42.85 -20.68 -6.04
N PHE A 66 -41.61 -20.78 -5.59
CA PHE A 66 -40.90 -22.02 -5.33
C PHE A 66 -41.17 -22.45 -3.90
N ALA A 67 -41.34 -23.75 -3.68
CA ALA A 67 -41.72 -24.27 -2.37
C ALA A 67 -40.71 -25.30 -1.87
N LEU A 68 -40.36 -25.19 -0.59
CA LEU A 68 -39.61 -26.17 0.18
C LEU A 68 -40.52 -26.76 1.27
N GLN A 69 -40.72 -28.06 1.27
CA GLN A 69 -41.50 -28.74 2.31
C GLN A 69 -40.57 -29.47 3.27
N THR A 70 -40.80 -29.32 4.57
CA THR A 70 -40.10 -30.11 5.60
C THR A 70 -40.73 -31.49 5.73
N TRP A 71 -39.94 -32.47 6.14
CA TRP A 71 -40.35 -33.87 6.31
C TRP A 71 -41.70 -34.00 7.03
N ASP A 72 -42.66 -34.72 6.43
CA ASP A 72 -44.01 -34.92 6.96
C ASP A 72 -44.18 -36.24 7.74
N GLY A 73 -43.09 -36.99 7.92
CA GLY A 73 -43.09 -38.29 8.61
C GLY A 73 -43.26 -39.51 7.70
N LYS A 74 -43.47 -39.33 6.38
CA LYS A 74 -43.78 -40.45 5.47
C LYS A 74 -42.62 -40.89 4.58
N ASP A 75 -41.73 -39.98 4.19
CA ASP A 75 -40.55 -40.28 3.37
C ASP A 75 -39.30 -40.41 4.26
N LYS A 76 -38.95 -41.62 4.69
CA LYS A 76 -37.83 -41.81 5.63
C LYS A 76 -36.46 -41.50 5.02
N ASP A 77 -36.42 -41.34 3.70
CA ASP A 77 -35.20 -41.16 2.96
C ASP A 77 -34.97 -39.69 2.62
N HIS A 78 -35.81 -38.70 2.99
CA HIS A 78 -35.49 -37.28 2.72
C HIS A 78 -36.02 -36.34 3.80
N ALA A 79 -35.19 -35.39 4.23
CA ALA A 79 -35.55 -34.37 5.23
C ALA A 79 -36.37 -33.20 4.64
N PHE A 80 -36.21 -32.93 3.34
CA PHE A 80 -36.83 -31.82 2.63
C PHE A 80 -37.27 -32.22 1.21
N ILE A 81 -38.24 -31.48 0.67
CA ILE A 81 -38.70 -31.58 -0.72
C ILE A 81 -38.74 -30.18 -1.32
N GLY A 82 -37.77 -29.86 -2.19
CA GLY A 82 -37.55 -28.53 -2.78
C GLY A 82 -38.03 -28.42 -4.22
N THR A 83 -38.21 -27.20 -4.73
CA THR A 83 -38.60 -26.95 -6.14
C THR A 83 -37.46 -26.27 -6.88
N GLU A 84 -37.25 -26.63 -8.14
CA GLU A 84 -36.23 -26.03 -9.02
C GLU A 84 -36.72 -25.90 -10.46
N ALA A 85 -36.32 -24.80 -11.11
CA ALA A 85 -36.56 -24.54 -12.52
C ALA A 85 -35.26 -24.12 -13.20
N LEU A 86 -35.01 -24.69 -14.37
CA LEU A 86 -33.82 -24.44 -15.18
C LEU A 86 -34.24 -23.73 -16.47
N SER A 87 -33.48 -22.75 -16.90
CA SER A 87 -33.69 -22.12 -18.21
C SER A 87 -33.45 -23.14 -19.33
N ILE A 88 -34.27 -23.05 -20.38
CA ILE A 88 -34.04 -23.82 -21.61
C ILE A 88 -32.79 -23.27 -22.32
N ASP A 89 -32.62 -21.96 -22.33
CA ASP A 89 -31.46 -21.30 -22.92
C ASP A 89 -30.23 -21.35 -21.99
N ALA A 90 -29.06 -21.10 -22.58
CA ALA A 90 -27.80 -20.96 -21.88
C ALA A 90 -26.94 -19.90 -22.57
N TRP A 91 -26.03 -19.30 -21.83
CA TRP A 91 -25.24 -18.16 -22.30
C TRP A 91 -23.77 -18.29 -21.91
N ASN A 92 -22.92 -17.56 -22.64
CA ASN A 92 -21.50 -17.43 -22.36
C ASN A 92 -21.00 -16.01 -22.71
N PRO A 93 -19.91 -15.54 -22.08
CA PRO A 93 -19.44 -14.16 -22.21
C PRO A 93 -18.53 -13.94 -23.43
N THR A 94 -18.29 -14.96 -24.27
CA THR A 94 -17.30 -14.89 -25.37
C THR A 94 -17.63 -13.87 -26.47
N THR A 95 -18.87 -13.38 -26.50
CA THR A 95 -19.38 -12.45 -27.52
C THR A 95 -19.83 -11.11 -26.93
N GLY A 96 -19.49 -10.86 -25.66
CA GLY A 96 -19.86 -9.66 -24.91
C GLY A 96 -20.22 -10.03 -23.47
N GLY A 97 -19.94 -9.12 -22.54
CA GLY A 97 -20.29 -9.27 -21.13
C GLY A 97 -21.79 -9.53 -20.95
N LEU A 98 -22.13 -10.28 -19.90
CA LEU A 98 -23.50 -10.65 -19.58
C LEU A 98 -23.88 -10.17 -18.19
N SER A 99 -25.10 -9.71 -17.99
CA SER A 99 -25.68 -9.58 -16.66
C SER A 99 -26.81 -10.59 -16.46
N PHE A 100 -26.79 -11.25 -15.31
CA PHE A 100 -27.90 -12.06 -14.82
C PHE A 100 -28.50 -11.30 -13.65
N GLU A 101 -29.81 -11.07 -13.71
CA GLU A 101 -30.54 -10.32 -12.68
C GLU A 101 -31.77 -11.11 -12.24
N GLY A 102 -31.95 -11.23 -10.92
CA GLY A 102 -33.11 -11.88 -10.32
C GLY A 102 -33.68 -11.05 -9.19
N LYS A 103 -34.96 -10.69 -9.29
CA LYS A 103 -35.70 -9.99 -8.23
C LYS A 103 -36.50 -10.99 -7.42
N PHE A 104 -36.05 -11.29 -6.20
CA PHE A 104 -36.69 -12.30 -5.37
C PHE A 104 -36.63 -12.00 -3.87
N LYS A 105 -37.38 -12.80 -3.12
CA LYS A 105 -37.38 -12.77 -1.66
C LYS A 105 -37.61 -14.16 -1.08
N PHE A 106 -37.19 -14.31 0.17
CA PHE A 106 -37.68 -15.36 1.02
C PHE A 106 -39.09 -15.00 1.54
N SER A 107 -40.03 -15.93 1.51
CA SER A 107 -41.33 -15.76 2.16
C SER A 107 -41.63 -16.99 3.04
N GLY A 108 -41.98 -16.71 4.30
CA GLY A 108 -42.18 -17.72 5.36
C GLY A 108 -43.33 -18.71 5.12
N ASP A 109 -43.95 -19.22 6.20
CA ASP A 109 -44.87 -20.38 6.13
C ASP A 109 -46.26 -20.15 5.49
N GLY A 110 -46.39 -19.14 4.62
CA GLY A 110 -47.63 -18.78 3.94
C GLY A 110 -48.56 -17.87 4.74
N THR A 111 -48.20 -17.51 5.99
CA THR A 111 -48.99 -16.61 6.86
C THR A 111 -48.67 -15.12 6.67
N GLY A 112 -47.61 -14.80 5.92
CA GLY A 112 -47.16 -13.42 5.69
C GLY A 112 -46.45 -12.77 6.88
N ASN A 113 -46.30 -13.46 8.02
CA ASN A 113 -45.64 -12.94 9.21
C ASN A 113 -44.28 -13.62 9.43
N GLN A 114 -43.20 -12.89 9.11
CA GLN A 114 -41.84 -13.43 9.12
C GLN A 114 -41.20 -13.47 10.52
N SER A 115 -41.68 -12.63 11.45
CA SER A 115 -41.21 -12.58 12.85
C SER A 115 -41.53 -13.85 13.67
N ALA A 116 -42.35 -14.75 13.13
CA ALA A 116 -42.72 -16.03 13.73
C ALA A 116 -41.81 -17.21 13.31
N LEU A 117 -40.83 -16.97 12.44
CA LEU A 117 -39.98 -18.02 11.86
C LEU A 117 -38.86 -18.41 12.84
N THR A 118 -38.75 -19.69 13.18
CA THR A 118 -37.80 -20.22 14.19
C THR A 118 -36.83 -21.27 13.62
N GLN A 119 -36.80 -21.45 12.30
CA GLN A 119 -36.05 -22.53 11.63
C GLN A 119 -35.09 -21.93 10.60
N GLY A 120 -33.83 -22.36 10.63
CA GLY A 120 -32.78 -22.06 9.64
C GLY A 120 -32.36 -23.31 8.86
N GLY A 121 -31.33 -23.20 8.00
CA GLY A 121 -30.84 -24.29 7.14
C GLY A 121 -31.57 -24.41 5.81
N MET A 122 -31.90 -23.29 5.17
CA MET A 122 -32.50 -23.24 3.83
C MET A 122 -31.64 -22.37 2.93
N ILE A 123 -31.57 -22.73 1.66
CA ILE A 123 -30.77 -22.06 0.63
C ILE A 123 -31.72 -21.67 -0.51
N ILE A 124 -31.74 -20.39 -0.85
CA ILE A 124 -32.34 -19.92 -2.10
C ILE A 124 -31.21 -19.80 -3.12
N GLY A 125 -31.27 -20.58 -4.18
CA GLY A 125 -30.31 -20.52 -5.28
C GLY A 125 -30.81 -19.62 -6.41
N PHE A 126 -30.01 -18.62 -6.73
CA PHE A 126 -30.00 -17.91 -8.00
C PHE A 126 -28.63 -18.11 -8.63
N PHE A 127 -28.47 -19.14 -9.44
CA PHE A 127 -27.15 -19.61 -9.85
C PHE A 127 -27.16 -20.10 -11.29
N THR A 128 -25.98 -20.39 -11.80
CA THR A 128 -25.82 -20.97 -13.13
C THR A 128 -24.99 -22.23 -13.11
N TYR A 129 -25.34 -23.16 -13.97
CA TYR A 129 -24.66 -24.46 -14.08
C TYR A 129 -24.40 -24.79 -15.55
N GLU A 130 -23.24 -25.38 -15.87
CA GLU A 130 -22.86 -25.72 -17.24
C GLU A 130 -23.93 -26.62 -17.92
N LYS A 131 -24.49 -26.21 -19.07
CA LYS A 131 -25.63 -26.91 -19.72
C LYS A 131 -25.30 -28.36 -20.12
N ASN A 132 -24.03 -28.63 -20.43
CA ASN A 132 -23.57 -29.90 -20.97
C ASN A 132 -22.20 -30.25 -20.36
N PRO A 133 -22.13 -30.51 -19.05
CA PRO A 133 -20.86 -30.75 -18.39
C PRO A 133 -20.23 -32.05 -18.93
N PRO A 134 -18.90 -32.11 -19.05
CA PRO A 134 -18.21 -33.32 -19.49
C PRO A 134 -18.51 -34.52 -18.55
N PRO A 135 -18.49 -35.76 -19.06
CA PRO A 135 -18.89 -36.95 -18.30
C PRO A 135 -17.98 -37.31 -17.12
N ASN A 136 -16.85 -36.62 -16.97
CA ASN A 136 -15.84 -36.86 -15.94
C ASN A 136 -16.20 -36.22 -14.59
N GLY A 137 -17.34 -35.53 -14.50
CA GLY A 137 -17.80 -34.83 -13.29
C GLY A 137 -17.27 -33.41 -13.15
N PHE A 138 -16.49 -32.93 -14.12
CA PHE A 138 -16.04 -31.55 -14.14
C PHE A 138 -17.20 -30.67 -14.63
N HIS A 139 -17.52 -29.61 -13.90
CA HIS A 139 -18.47 -28.60 -14.33
C HIS A 139 -18.05 -27.23 -13.84
N THR A 140 -18.59 -26.20 -14.47
CA THR A 140 -18.49 -24.83 -13.96
C THR A 140 -19.83 -24.36 -13.46
N GLU A 141 -19.81 -23.42 -12.51
CA GLU A 141 -21.00 -22.91 -11.86
C GLU A 141 -20.73 -21.53 -11.26
N ILE A 142 -21.74 -20.66 -11.27
CA ILE A 142 -21.68 -19.32 -10.69
C ILE A 142 -22.88 -19.17 -9.79
N ASP A 143 -22.64 -19.03 -8.50
CA ASP A 143 -23.66 -19.07 -7.48
C ASP A 143 -23.90 -17.72 -6.86
N PHE A 144 -25.18 -17.41 -6.70
CA PHE A 144 -25.67 -16.40 -5.81
C PHE A 144 -26.69 -17.06 -4.87
N GLU A 145 -26.27 -17.32 -3.63
CA GLU A 145 -27.04 -18.09 -2.68
C GLU A 145 -27.38 -17.28 -1.43
N VAL A 146 -28.62 -17.43 -0.95
CA VAL A 146 -29.07 -16.81 0.30
C VAL A 146 -29.28 -17.89 1.34
N PHE A 147 -28.50 -17.83 2.43
CA PHE A 147 -28.57 -18.78 3.54
C PHE A 147 -29.41 -18.22 4.69
N THR A 148 -30.46 -18.93 5.07
CA THR A 148 -31.25 -18.58 6.26
C THR A 148 -30.65 -19.26 7.50
N SER A 149 -29.90 -18.54 8.33
CA SER A 149 -29.25 -19.08 9.55
C SER A 149 -30.12 -18.91 10.81
N ASN A 150 -30.81 -17.77 10.97
CA ASN A 150 -31.78 -17.48 12.03
C ASN A 150 -32.71 -16.31 11.69
N LEU A 151 -33.97 -16.58 11.35
CA LEU A 151 -34.91 -15.52 10.93
C LEU A 151 -35.36 -14.58 12.08
N LYS A 152 -34.97 -14.84 13.33
CA LYS A 152 -35.18 -13.94 14.48
C LYS A 152 -34.08 -12.91 14.68
N ASP A 153 -32.88 -13.13 14.12
CA ASP A 153 -31.78 -12.18 14.20
C ASP A 153 -31.44 -11.71 12.78
N PRO A 154 -31.93 -10.54 12.36
CA PRO A 154 -31.68 -10.01 11.02
C PRO A 154 -30.19 -9.76 10.74
N ASN A 155 -29.33 -9.75 11.77
CA ASN A 155 -27.87 -9.60 11.61
C ASN A 155 -27.15 -10.92 11.27
N LEU A 156 -27.85 -12.06 11.24
CA LEU A 156 -27.24 -13.37 10.98
C LEU A 156 -27.48 -13.89 9.56
N ASN A 157 -28.29 -13.22 8.73
CA ASN A 157 -28.50 -13.66 7.36
C ASN A 157 -27.26 -13.40 6.49
N GLN A 158 -26.90 -14.39 5.68
CA GLN A 158 -25.69 -14.33 4.86
C GLN A 158 -25.99 -14.64 3.41
N VAL A 159 -25.23 -13.98 2.54
CA VAL A 159 -25.20 -14.25 1.11
C VAL A 159 -23.86 -14.91 0.80
N SER A 160 -23.90 -15.98 0.02
CA SER A 160 -22.70 -16.58 -0.57
C SER A 160 -22.67 -16.27 -2.05
N THR A 161 -21.48 -15.95 -2.56
CA THR A 161 -21.25 -15.78 -3.99
C THR A 161 -20.09 -16.68 -4.39
N ASN A 162 -20.36 -17.79 -5.05
CA ASN A 162 -19.34 -18.78 -5.40
C ASN A 162 -19.11 -18.81 -6.91
N VAL A 163 -17.88 -19.10 -7.32
CA VAL A 163 -17.52 -19.32 -8.73
C VAL A 163 -16.74 -20.61 -8.80
N PHE A 164 -17.37 -21.66 -9.32
CA PHE A 164 -16.79 -22.97 -9.48
C PHE A 164 -16.29 -23.15 -10.90
N ASN A 165 -15.05 -23.62 -11.03
CA ASN A 165 -14.47 -24.03 -12.29
C ASN A 165 -13.66 -25.31 -12.09
N GLY A 166 -14.33 -26.45 -12.05
CA GLY A 166 -13.66 -27.65 -11.54
C GLY A 166 -14.49 -28.91 -11.39
N LEU A 167 -13.82 -29.96 -10.93
CA LEU A 167 -14.50 -31.06 -10.26
C LEU A 167 -14.92 -30.56 -8.88
N HIS A 168 -16.22 -30.59 -8.57
CA HIS A 168 -16.69 -30.63 -7.18
C HIS A 168 -15.99 -31.83 -6.52
N ASP A 169 -15.06 -31.60 -5.60
CA ASP A 169 -14.30 -32.61 -4.86
C ASP A 169 -13.30 -33.51 -5.64
N LEU A 170 -12.16 -32.98 -6.08
CA LEU A 170 -10.94 -33.81 -6.18
C LEU A 170 -9.99 -33.59 -5.01
N GLU A 171 -9.92 -34.60 -4.16
CA GLU A 171 -8.63 -35.07 -3.65
C GLU A 171 -7.80 -35.57 -4.83
N ILE A 172 -6.86 -34.76 -5.34
CA ILE A 172 -5.90 -35.24 -6.35
C ILE A 172 -4.93 -36.19 -5.65
N LEU A 173 -4.96 -37.48 -5.98
CA LEU A 173 -3.96 -38.42 -5.49
C LEU A 173 -2.62 -38.08 -6.16
N ASN A 174 -1.67 -37.54 -5.40
CA ASN A 174 -0.30 -37.42 -5.87
C ASN A 174 0.25 -38.84 -6.08
N GLU A 175 0.49 -39.25 -7.32
CA GLU A 175 0.86 -40.64 -7.62
C GLU A 175 2.23 -41.05 -7.06
N LYS A 176 3.13 -40.07 -6.80
CA LYS A 176 4.45 -40.29 -6.20
C LYS A 176 4.38 -40.45 -4.68
N THR A 177 3.58 -39.63 -4.00
CA THR A 177 3.52 -39.61 -2.52
C THR A 177 2.32 -40.37 -1.95
N LYS A 178 1.36 -40.76 -2.80
CA LYS A 178 0.06 -41.34 -2.44
C LYS A 178 -0.75 -40.48 -1.46
N THR A 179 -0.42 -39.19 -1.34
CA THR A 179 -1.17 -38.24 -0.52
C THR A 179 -2.21 -37.54 -1.38
N LYS A 180 -3.38 -37.32 -0.79
CA LYS A 180 -4.49 -36.57 -1.36
C LYS A 180 -4.16 -35.08 -1.24
N ILE A 181 -4.06 -34.37 -2.34
CA ILE A 181 -3.93 -32.91 -2.37
C ILE A 181 -5.35 -32.37 -2.51
N LYS A 182 -5.81 -31.66 -1.48
CA LYS A 182 -7.03 -30.88 -1.53
C LYS A 182 -6.65 -29.50 -2.09
N ILE A 183 -7.31 -29.08 -3.18
CA ILE A 183 -7.23 -27.68 -3.61
C ILE A 183 -8.01 -26.88 -2.55
N PRO A 184 -7.41 -25.90 -1.87
CA PRO A 184 -8.15 -25.07 -0.93
C PRO A 184 -9.13 -24.22 -1.73
N TYR A 185 -10.42 -24.42 -1.50
CA TYR A 185 -11.46 -23.50 -1.96
C TYR A 185 -12.28 -23.13 -0.74
N ASP A 186 -12.33 -21.84 -0.44
CA ASP A 186 -13.04 -21.27 0.69
C ASP A 186 -14.26 -20.51 0.15
N PRO A 187 -15.50 -21.02 0.33
CA PRO A 187 -16.69 -20.28 -0.07
C PRO A 187 -16.74 -18.95 0.67
N GLN A 188 -16.63 -17.84 -0.08
CA GLN A 188 -16.62 -16.51 0.52
C GLN A 188 -18.07 -16.09 0.83
N SER A 189 -18.46 -16.33 2.08
CA SER A 189 -19.73 -15.86 2.65
C SER A 189 -19.54 -14.44 3.16
N TYR A 190 -20.38 -13.51 2.70
CA TYR A 190 -20.30 -12.12 3.12
C TYR A 190 -21.39 -11.83 4.17
N PRO A 191 -21.00 -11.42 5.39
CA PRO A 191 -21.96 -10.88 6.33
C PRO A 191 -22.45 -9.55 5.75
N ASN A 192 -23.75 -9.45 5.48
CA ASN A 192 -24.26 -8.18 5.02
C ASN A 192 -24.22 -7.18 6.19
N THR A 193 -23.55 -6.05 5.99
CA THR A 193 -23.55 -4.93 6.96
C THR A 193 -24.87 -4.15 6.93
N ASP A 194 -25.65 -4.30 5.85
CA ASP A 194 -27.02 -3.82 5.75
C ASP A 194 -28.01 -4.97 6.07
N PRO A 195 -29.19 -4.71 6.64
CA PRO A 195 -30.16 -5.77 6.89
C PRO A 195 -30.71 -6.36 5.57
N LEU A 196 -30.27 -7.56 5.17
CA LEU A 196 -30.98 -8.45 4.25
C LEU A 196 -31.49 -9.67 5.05
N PRO A 197 -32.50 -10.48 4.63
CA PRO A 197 -33.54 -10.40 3.60
C PRO A 197 -34.91 -10.83 4.20
N ASN A 198 -35.32 -10.30 5.35
CA ASN A 198 -36.58 -10.73 5.99
C ASN A 198 -37.78 -9.81 5.66
N GLU A 199 -37.60 -8.68 4.96
CA GLU A 199 -38.71 -7.80 4.56
C GLU A 199 -38.49 -7.13 3.20
N GLY A 200 -38.95 -7.75 2.10
CA GLY A 200 -39.02 -7.10 0.79
C GLY A 200 -38.50 -7.94 -0.36
N TYR A 201 -38.65 -7.44 -1.59
CA TYR A 201 -38.00 -7.99 -2.79
C TYR A 201 -36.70 -7.23 -3.03
N HIS A 202 -35.61 -7.95 -3.27
CA HIS A 202 -34.30 -7.41 -3.60
C HIS A 202 -33.87 -7.89 -4.97
N THR A 203 -33.02 -7.12 -5.64
CA THR A 203 -32.46 -7.41 -6.95
C THR A 203 -31.06 -7.97 -6.79
N TYR A 204 -30.90 -9.25 -7.06
CA TYR A 204 -29.62 -9.94 -7.02
C TYR A 204 -29.06 -10.00 -8.44
N LYS A 205 -27.80 -9.61 -8.59
CA LYS A 205 -27.20 -9.45 -9.91
C LYS A 205 -25.76 -9.94 -9.91
N PHE A 206 -25.35 -10.59 -10.98
CA PHE A 206 -23.93 -10.75 -11.29
C PHE A 206 -23.65 -10.40 -12.75
N GLN A 207 -22.52 -9.76 -12.98
CA GLN A 207 -22.00 -9.38 -14.28
C GLN A 207 -20.82 -10.28 -14.59
N TRP A 208 -20.87 -10.94 -15.76
CA TRP A 208 -19.98 -12.03 -16.12
C TRP A 208 -19.25 -11.71 -17.41
N PHE A 209 -17.92 -11.67 -17.28
CA PHE A 209 -16.95 -11.43 -18.33
C PHE A 209 -16.03 -12.64 -18.46
N PRO A 210 -15.25 -12.76 -19.56
CA PRO A 210 -14.32 -13.87 -19.73
C PRO A 210 -13.27 -13.98 -18.62
N ASN A 211 -12.87 -12.85 -18.04
CA ASN A 211 -11.77 -12.77 -17.07
C ASN A 211 -12.18 -12.28 -15.67
N TRP A 212 -13.43 -11.82 -15.47
CA TRP A 212 -13.94 -11.45 -14.14
C TRP A 212 -15.45 -11.67 -13.98
N ILE A 213 -15.90 -11.75 -12.73
CA ILE A 213 -17.33 -11.71 -12.36
C ILE A 213 -17.52 -10.69 -11.24
N THR A 214 -18.51 -9.81 -11.36
CA THR A 214 -18.86 -8.85 -10.30
C THR A 214 -20.27 -9.12 -9.78
N PHE A 215 -20.44 -9.18 -8.45
CA PHE A 215 -21.72 -9.47 -7.79
C PHE A 215 -22.32 -8.21 -7.16
N TYR A 216 -23.64 -8.08 -7.20
CA TYR A 216 -24.39 -6.92 -6.69
C TYR A 216 -25.69 -7.33 -6.00
N ILE A 217 -26.13 -6.52 -5.02
CA ILE A 217 -27.50 -6.53 -4.49
C ILE A 217 -28.04 -5.11 -4.49
N ASP A 218 -29.20 -4.90 -5.12
CA ASP A 218 -29.83 -3.59 -5.28
C ASP A 218 -28.82 -2.54 -5.81
N ASP A 219 -28.06 -2.96 -6.82
CA ASP A 219 -26.99 -2.20 -7.48
C ASP A 219 -25.79 -1.83 -6.59
N LYS A 220 -25.76 -2.27 -5.32
CA LYS A 220 -24.57 -2.20 -4.46
C LYS A 220 -23.66 -3.39 -4.75
N GLN A 221 -22.44 -3.12 -5.19
CA GLN A 221 -21.42 -4.15 -5.41
C GLN A 221 -21.08 -4.87 -4.10
N LEU A 222 -20.95 -6.20 -4.18
CA LEU A 222 -20.49 -7.07 -3.10
C LEU A 222 -19.00 -7.39 -3.25
N ARG A 223 -18.62 -7.89 -4.43
CA ARG A 223 -17.24 -8.26 -4.76
C ARG A 223 -17.04 -8.40 -6.26
N THR A 224 -15.78 -8.33 -6.67
CA THR A 224 -15.31 -8.76 -7.98
C THR A 224 -14.42 -9.97 -7.80
N VAL A 225 -14.59 -10.98 -8.65
CA VAL A 225 -13.72 -12.15 -8.74
C VAL A 225 -12.86 -11.98 -9.97
N THR A 226 -11.59 -11.65 -9.76
CA THR A 226 -10.50 -11.75 -10.73
C THR A 226 -9.66 -12.95 -10.28
N ASP A 227 -9.47 -14.00 -11.09
CA ASP A 227 -8.85 -15.23 -10.59
C ASP A 227 -7.31 -15.08 -10.40
N PRO A 228 -6.77 -15.23 -9.18
CA PRO A 228 -5.34 -15.07 -8.91
C PRO A 228 -4.46 -16.29 -9.21
N ASN A 229 -5.07 -17.45 -9.50
CA ASN A 229 -4.40 -18.75 -9.61
C ASN A 229 -4.57 -19.41 -10.99
N ALA A 230 -5.01 -18.66 -12.00
CA ALA A 230 -5.21 -19.14 -13.36
C ALA A 230 -6.27 -20.25 -13.51
N LEU A 231 -7.22 -20.38 -12.57
CA LEU A 231 -8.44 -21.13 -12.87
C LEU A 231 -9.38 -20.18 -13.62
N PRO A 232 -9.72 -20.43 -14.90
CA PRO A 232 -10.51 -19.48 -15.65
C PRO A 232 -11.88 -19.22 -15.01
N VAL A 233 -12.35 -17.98 -15.03
CA VAL A 233 -13.79 -17.71 -14.88
C VAL A 233 -14.55 -18.62 -15.87
N PRO A 234 -15.74 -19.14 -15.54
CA PRO A 234 -16.49 -19.96 -16.48
C PRO A 234 -16.61 -19.26 -17.83
N THR A 235 -16.38 -19.98 -18.94
CA THR A 235 -16.49 -19.41 -20.30
C THR A 235 -17.40 -20.23 -21.20
N ARG A 236 -17.93 -21.35 -20.70
CA ARG A 236 -18.85 -22.24 -21.42
C ARG A 236 -20.30 -21.87 -21.16
N ASP A 237 -21.19 -22.37 -22.01
CA ASP A 237 -22.63 -22.17 -21.88
C ASP A 237 -23.17 -22.59 -20.50
N GLN A 238 -23.63 -21.60 -19.71
CA GLN A 238 -24.29 -21.83 -18.42
C GLN A 238 -25.81 -21.65 -18.54
N GLN A 239 -26.57 -22.55 -17.92
CA GLN A 239 -28.02 -22.42 -17.72
C GLN A 239 -28.30 -21.68 -16.42
N LEU A 240 -29.36 -20.87 -16.38
CA LEU A 240 -29.86 -20.26 -15.15
C LEU A 240 -30.73 -21.24 -14.37
N HIS A 241 -30.47 -21.36 -13.09
CA HIS A 241 -31.21 -22.20 -12.14
C HIS A 241 -31.82 -21.33 -11.03
N LEU A 242 -33.08 -21.59 -10.74
CA LEU A 242 -33.83 -20.98 -9.63
C LEU A 242 -34.32 -22.08 -8.71
N ASN A 243 -33.97 -22.04 -7.42
CA ASN A 243 -34.43 -23.06 -6.48
C ASN A 243 -34.68 -22.54 -5.05
N ILE A 244 -35.26 -23.43 -4.25
CA ILE A 244 -35.19 -23.36 -2.79
C ILE A 244 -34.99 -24.76 -2.24
N TRP A 245 -33.86 -24.98 -1.57
CA TRP A 245 -33.43 -26.27 -1.03
C TRP A 245 -33.21 -26.21 0.48
N GLY A 246 -33.26 -27.37 1.13
CA GLY A 246 -32.92 -27.53 2.54
C GLY A 246 -31.49 -28.02 2.70
N ALA A 247 -30.78 -27.47 3.68
CA ALA A 247 -29.40 -27.84 4.01
C ALA A 247 -29.38 -28.71 5.28
N GLY A 248 -28.58 -29.79 5.26
CA GLY A 248 -28.47 -30.77 6.36
C GLY A 248 -27.71 -30.24 7.57
N THR A 249 -27.63 -31.05 8.64
CA THR A 249 -26.90 -30.74 9.90
C THR A 249 -25.43 -30.42 9.69
N ASP A 250 -24.84 -30.93 8.62
CA ASP A 250 -23.43 -30.77 8.29
C ASP A 250 -23.18 -29.62 7.29
N TRP A 251 -24.25 -28.98 6.81
CA TRP A 251 -24.21 -27.85 5.88
C TRP A 251 -25.08 -26.69 6.38
N GLY A 252 -24.91 -26.38 7.65
CA GLY A 252 -25.56 -25.25 8.31
C GLY A 252 -24.68 -24.70 9.41
N PRO A 253 -25.06 -23.55 10.00
CA PRO A 253 -24.25 -22.78 10.94
C PRO A 253 -23.67 -23.57 12.13
N ALA A 254 -24.22 -24.74 12.44
CA ALA A 254 -23.83 -25.56 13.58
C ALA A 254 -22.57 -26.43 13.40
N ASN A 255 -22.18 -26.84 12.17
CA ASN A 255 -21.05 -27.77 11.98
C ASN A 255 -19.86 -27.21 11.19
N GLY A 256 -19.98 -26.01 10.61
CA GLY A 256 -18.93 -25.46 9.76
C GLY A 256 -18.74 -26.28 8.49
N ASP A 257 -18.21 -25.63 7.47
CA ASP A 257 -17.59 -26.38 6.39
C ASP A 257 -16.44 -27.21 6.98
N TRP A 258 -16.05 -28.33 6.39
CA TRP A 258 -14.95 -29.17 6.88
C TRP A 258 -13.59 -28.42 7.02
N PHE A 259 -13.53 -27.12 6.65
CA PHE A 259 -12.32 -26.33 6.45
C PHE A 259 -12.31 -24.92 7.07
N GLY A 260 -13.28 -24.51 7.89
CA GLY A 260 -13.27 -23.14 8.46
C GLY A 260 -14.19 -22.90 9.65
N ASN A 261 -14.01 -21.75 10.31
CA ASN A 261 -14.81 -21.32 11.46
C ASN A 261 -16.32 -21.33 11.12
N PRO A 262 -17.21 -21.70 12.08
CA PRO A 262 -18.62 -21.98 11.79
C PRO A 262 -19.36 -20.75 11.23
N VAL A 263 -20.10 -20.96 10.14
CA VAL A 263 -20.92 -19.95 9.43
C VAL A 263 -22.24 -19.64 10.19
N GLY A 264 -22.21 -19.71 11.51
CA GLY A 264 -23.24 -19.16 12.40
C GLY A 264 -23.22 -19.71 13.83
N ASP A 265 -24.20 -19.27 14.63
CA ASP A 265 -24.28 -19.59 16.06
C ASP A 265 -24.58 -21.09 16.29
N ARG A 266 -23.63 -21.79 16.94
CA ARG A 266 -23.72 -23.21 17.35
C ARG A 266 -24.90 -23.52 18.29
N SER A 267 -25.55 -22.51 18.88
CA SER A 267 -26.71 -22.66 19.75
C SER A 267 -28.02 -22.90 18.98
N LEU A 268 -28.02 -22.63 17.68
CA LEU A 268 -29.16 -22.78 16.79
C LEU A 268 -29.09 -24.16 16.14
N GLY A 269 -29.84 -25.12 16.70
CA GLY A 269 -29.97 -26.43 16.10
C GLY A 269 -30.46 -26.36 14.64
N PRO A 270 -30.21 -27.40 13.82
CA PRO A 270 -30.89 -27.57 12.53
C PRO A 270 -32.39 -27.35 12.74
N ALA A 271 -33.13 -26.96 11.69
CA ALA A 271 -34.59 -27.01 11.74
C ALA A 271 -35.02 -28.33 12.38
N GLN A 272 -35.42 -28.30 13.65
CA GLN A 272 -35.96 -29.47 14.32
C GLN A 272 -37.29 -29.70 13.62
N SER A 273 -37.24 -30.52 12.56
CA SER A 273 -38.30 -31.31 11.95
C SER A 273 -39.68 -31.00 12.53
N GLY A 274 -40.18 -29.79 12.26
CA GLY A 274 -41.58 -29.47 12.51
C GLY A 274 -42.31 -30.14 11.36
N PRO A 275 -43.08 -31.21 11.58
CA PRO A 275 -43.59 -31.99 10.46
C PRO A 275 -44.55 -31.15 9.61
N GLY A 276 -44.33 -31.14 8.30
CA GLY A 276 -45.28 -30.59 7.33
C GLY A 276 -45.34 -29.06 7.23
N LYS A 277 -44.22 -28.35 7.44
CA LYS A 277 -44.12 -26.92 7.12
C LYS A 277 -43.74 -26.73 5.65
N THR A 278 -44.13 -25.60 5.06
CA THR A 278 -43.77 -25.21 3.70
C THR A 278 -43.20 -23.80 3.74
N TYR A 279 -42.04 -23.61 3.13
CA TYR A 279 -41.35 -22.34 2.95
C TYR A 279 -41.34 -21.97 1.47
N PHE A 280 -41.17 -20.69 1.18
CA PHE A 280 -41.24 -20.21 -0.19
C PHE A 280 -40.09 -19.27 -0.55
N ALA A 281 -39.66 -19.37 -1.81
CA ALA A 281 -38.91 -18.33 -2.48
C ALA A 281 -39.79 -17.76 -3.59
N ASP A 282 -40.04 -16.46 -3.53
CA ASP A 282 -40.90 -15.74 -4.47
C ASP A 282 -40.02 -14.93 -5.43
N PHE A 283 -40.08 -15.23 -6.72
CA PHE A 283 -39.37 -14.52 -7.79
C PHE A 283 -40.36 -13.68 -8.60
N GLN A 284 -40.08 -12.39 -8.78
CA GLN A 284 -40.93 -11.46 -9.53
C GLN A 284 -40.43 -11.18 -10.94
N ALA A 285 -39.11 -11.20 -11.12
CA ALA A 285 -38.49 -10.98 -12.41
C ALA A 285 -37.14 -11.69 -12.45
N VAL A 286 -36.80 -12.23 -13.61
CA VAL A 286 -35.44 -12.64 -13.94
C VAL A 286 -35.10 -12.20 -15.34
N SER A 287 -33.87 -11.76 -15.57
CA SER A 287 -33.40 -11.38 -16.90
C SER A 287 -31.93 -11.75 -17.13
N VAL A 288 -31.58 -11.93 -18.39
CA VAL A 288 -30.20 -12.03 -18.87
C VAL A 288 -30.01 -10.98 -19.96
N ASN A 289 -29.05 -10.08 -19.79
CA ASN A 289 -28.82 -8.97 -20.70
C ASN A 289 -27.38 -8.97 -21.22
N ARG A 290 -27.18 -8.41 -22.41
CA ARG A 290 -25.84 -8.04 -22.88
C ARG A 290 -25.40 -6.75 -22.22
N LEU A 291 -24.12 -6.66 -21.90
CA LEU A 291 -23.49 -5.46 -21.37
C LEU A 291 -22.68 -4.76 -22.45
N ALA A 292 -22.59 -3.43 -22.35
CA ALA A 292 -21.66 -2.63 -23.13
C ALA A 292 -20.24 -3.13 -22.84
N SER A 293 -19.56 -3.66 -23.87
CA SER A 293 -18.28 -4.33 -23.68
C SER A 293 -17.41 -4.34 -24.93
N SER A 294 -16.10 -4.28 -24.71
CA SER A 294 -15.05 -4.33 -25.73
C SER A 294 -13.98 -5.33 -25.31
N PHE A 295 -13.63 -6.26 -26.19
CA PHE A 295 -12.63 -7.30 -25.93
C PHE A 295 -11.52 -7.27 -26.97
N GLY A 296 -10.28 -7.28 -26.50
CA GLY A 296 -9.10 -7.43 -27.33
C GLY A 296 -8.74 -8.89 -27.53
N THR A 297 -7.50 -9.11 -27.91
CA THR A 297 -6.97 -10.34 -28.46
C THR A 297 -5.72 -10.77 -27.70
N ALA A 298 -4.80 -11.48 -28.37
CA ALA A 298 -3.49 -11.82 -27.80
C ALA A 298 -2.38 -10.93 -28.41
N THR A 299 -2.75 -9.81 -29.00
CA THR A 299 -1.88 -8.85 -29.66
C THR A 299 -2.26 -7.45 -29.23
N ASN A 300 -1.33 -6.50 -29.34
CA ASN A 300 -1.57 -5.09 -29.01
C ASN A 300 -2.81 -4.52 -29.70
N ASP A 301 -3.81 -4.21 -28.90
CA ASP A 301 -5.11 -3.70 -29.33
C ASP A 301 -5.30 -2.23 -28.92
N VAL A 302 -6.19 -1.54 -29.65
CA VAL A 302 -6.64 -0.20 -29.29
C VAL A 302 -8.15 -0.27 -29.16
N LEU A 303 -8.63 -0.21 -27.91
CA LEU A 303 -10.04 -0.37 -27.56
C LEU A 303 -10.57 0.95 -26.99
N ALA A 304 -11.81 1.27 -27.35
CA ALA A 304 -12.53 2.41 -26.80
C ALA A 304 -13.92 1.96 -26.35
N GLY A 305 -14.32 2.40 -25.17
CA GLY A 305 -15.69 2.33 -24.69
C GLY A 305 -16.54 3.43 -25.31
N SER A 306 -17.70 3.64 -24.71
CA SER A 306 -18.76 4.50 -25.21
C SER A 306 -18.96 5.70 -24.27
N ALA A 307 -20.20 6.15 -24.13
CA ALA A 307 -20.58 7.15 -23.13
C ALA A 307 -21.51 6.52 -22.08
N GLN A 308 -21.41 5.21 -21.91
CA GLN A 308 -22.14 4.39 -20.95
C GLN A 308 -21.11 3.69 -20.08
N ASN A 309 -21.53 3.13 -18.94
CA ASN A 309 -20.68 2.26 -18.15
C ASN A 309 -20.33 0.99 -18.93
N ASP A 310 -19.07 0.88 -19.38
CA ASP A 310 -18.51 -0.15 -20.25
C ASP A 310 -17.59 -1.13 -19.49
N GLY A 311 -17.58 -2.39 -19.94
CA GLY A 311 -16.62 -3.40 -19.51
C GLY A 311 -15.58 -3.67 -20.60
N ILE A 312 -14.32 -3.34 -20.36
CA ILE A 312 -13.24 -3.46 -21.36
C ILE A 312 -12.18 -4.47 -20.89
N ASP A 313 -11.84 -5.44 -21.74
CA ASP A 313 -10.80 -6.46 -21.48
C ASP A 313 -9.78 -6.40 -22.63
N GLY A 314 -8.54 -5.98 -22.36
CA GLY A 314 -7.47 -5.88 -23.36
C GLY A 314 -7.01 -7.24 -23.85
N GLY A 315 -6.85 -8.19 -22.94
CA GLY A 315 -6.44 -9.56 -23.25
C GLY A 315 -4.96 -9.76 -23.00
N ASP A 316 -4.22 -10.29 -23.98
CA ASP A 316 -2.75 -10.29 -23.93
C ASP A 316 -2.22 -9.31 -24.98
N GLY A 317 -1.05 -8.71 -24.75
CA GLY A 317 -0.48 -7.68 -25.61
C GLY A 317 -0.22 -6.41 -24.84
N ASN A 318 0.43 -5.44 -25.48
CA ASN A 318 0.52 -4.09 -24.91
C ASN A 318 -0.62 -3.27 -25.50
N ASP A 319 -1.70 -3.14 -24.74
CA ASP A 319 -2.96 -2.59 -25.18
C ASP A 319 -3.10 -1.11 -24.84
N THR A 320 -3.97 -0.42 -25.56
CA THR A 320 -4.38 0.95 -25.25
C THR A 320 -5.89 0.99 -25.10
N LEU A 321 -6.36 1.23 -23.89
CA LEU A 321 -7.76 1.20 -23.50
C LEU A 321 -8.22 2.61 -23.14
N ALA A 322 -9.36 3.04 -23.67
CA ALA A 322 -10.04 4.27 -23.28
C ALA A 322 -11.47 3.95 -22.85
N GLY A 323 -11.86 4.22 -21.60
CA GLY A 323 -13.21 3.99 -21.08
C GLY A 323 -14.22 4.92 -21.74
N GLY A 324 -13.95 6.23 -21.68
CA GLY A 324 -14.76 7.24 -22.33
C GLY A 324 -15.54 8.06 -21.31
N ALA A 325 -16.86 7.98 -21.31
CA ALA A 325 -17.67 8.60 -20.27
C ALA A 325 -18.58 7.55 -19.62
N GLY A 326 -18.82 7.66 -18.31
CA GLY A 326 -19.52 6.65 -17.53
C GLY A 326 -18.63 6.08 -16.44
N ASP A 327 -19.18 5.23 -15.59
CA ASP A 327 -18.37 4.49 -14.60
C ASP A 327 -17.91 3.18 -15.23
N ASP A 328 -16.70 3.15 -15.78
CA ASP A 328 -16.17 2.04 -16.57
C ASP A 328 -15.40 1.03 -15.72
N THR A 329 -15.33 -0.21 -16.20
CA THR A 329 -14.51 -1.27 -15.61
C THR A 329 -13.59 -1.85 -16.66
N THR A 330 -12.29 -1.70 -16.47
CA THR A 330 -11.25 -2.09 -17.42
C THR A 330 -10.35 -3.17 -16.83
N MET A 331 -9.82 -4.06 -17.68
CA MET A 331 -8.73 -4.97 -17.36
C MET A 331 -7.76 -4.91 -18.55
N GLY A 332 -6.53 -4.44 -18.31
CA GLY A 332 -5.47 -4.44 -19.34
C GLY A 332 -5.17 -5.87 -19.76
N GLY A 333 -4.80 -6.68 -18.78
CA GLY A 333 -4.51 -8.09 -18.97
C GLY A 333 -3.01 -8.32 -18.95
N ALA A 334 -2.48 -9.09 -19.90
CA ALA A 334 -1.06 -9.44 -19.89
C ALA A 334 -0.24 -8.60 -20.86
N GLY A 335 0.69 -7.79 -20.35
CA GLY A 335 1.57 -6.95 -21.15
C GLY A 335 1.83 -5.63 -20.45
N ASN A 336 2.27 -4.62 -21.19
CA ASN A 336 2.36 -3.26 -20.66
C ASN A 336 1.26 -2.41 -21.29
N ASP A 337 0.22 -2.11 -20.53
CA ASP A 337 -0.98 -1.47 -21.04
C ASP A 337 -1.03 0.02 -20.73
N VAL A 338 -1.79 0.75 -21.53
CA VAL A 338 -2.14 2.15 -21.29
C VAL A 338 -3.64 2.22 -21.11
N ILE A 339 -4.11 2.64 -19.94
CA ILE A 339 -5.52 2.69 -19.57
C ILE A 339 -5.90 4.14 -19.24
N ASP A 340 -6.87 4.67 -19.96
CA ASP A 340 -7.51 5.95 -19.67
C ASP A 340 -8.96 5.68 -19.27
N GLY A 341 -9.36 5.89 -18.02
CA GLY A 341 -10.75 5.65 -17.59
C GLY A 341 -11.70 6.67 -18.23
N GLY A 342 -11.41 7.96 -18.06
CA GLY A 342 -12.08 9.04 -18.76
C GLY A 342 -12.95 9.89 -17.83
N GLU A 343 -14.18 10.22 -18.24
CA GLU A 343 -15.12 10.96 -17.41
C GLU A 343 -16.01 9.99 -16.62
N GLY A 344 -15.92 10.00 -15.30
CA GLY A 344 -16.82 9.19 -14.47
C GLY A 344 -16.09 8.66 -13.25
N SER A 345 -16.52 7.52 -12.74
CA SER A 345 -15.86 6.81 -11.65
C SER A 345 -15.42 5.43 -12.10
N ASP A 346 -14.15 5.31 -12.45
CA ASP A 346 -13.61 4.20 -13.23
C ASP A 346 -12.81 3.22 -12.37
N THR A 347 -12.83 1.94 -12.76
CA THR A 347 -12.08 0.87 -12.11
C THR A 347 -11.15 0.15 -13.08
N ALA A 348 -9.88 0.01 -12.72
CA ALA A 348 -8.95 -0.91 -13.38
C ALA A 348 -8.78 -2.18 -12.53
N LEU A 349 -9.01 -3.34 -13.13
CA LEU A 349 -8.96 -4.66 -12.49
C LEU A 349 -7.63 -5.38 -12.78
N TYR A 350 -7.07 -6.01 -11.75
CA TYR A 350 -5.87 -6.82 -11.75
C TYR A 350 -6.17 -8.22 -11.20
N ARG A 351 -5.45 -9.23 -11.70
CA ARG A 351 -5.77 -10.63 -11.39
C ARG A 351 -5.18 -11.12 -10.07
N GLY A 352 -4.08 -10.53 -9.59
CA GLY A 352 -3.41 -10.92 -8.35
C GLY A 352 -3.87 -10.15 -7.11
N GLU A 353 -3.34 -10.57 -5.96
CA GLU A 353 -3.50 -9.86 -4.68
C GLU A 353 -2.76 -8.51 -4.71
N ARG A 354 -3.22 -7.52 -3.93
CA ARG A 354 -2.60 -6.19 -3.88
C ARG A 354 -1.10 -6.29 -3.59
N ASN A 355 -0.67 -7.12 -2.65
CA ASN A 355 0.74 -7.24 -2.22
C ASN A 355 1.73 -7.58 -3.36
N ARG A 356 1.24 -8.05 -4.51
CA ARG A 356 2.06 -8.42 -5.67
C ARG A 356 2.41 -7.22 -6.56
N TYR A 357 1.67 -6.12 -6.45
CA TYR A 357 1.84 -4.98 -7.34
C TYR A 357 2.47 -3.79 -6.59
N THR A 358 3.25 -2.97 -7.28
CA THR A 358 3.57 -1.61 -6.82
C THR A 358 2.69 -0.62 -7.55
N VAL A 359 2.10 0.32 -6.82
CA VAL A 359 1.28 1.41 -7.35
C VAL A 359 2.03 2.71 -7.10
N ALA A 360 2.42 3.42 -8.16
CA ALA A 360 3.25 4.61 -8.08
C ALA A 360 2.73 5.74 -8.98
N SER A 361 2.61 6.95 -8.46
CA SER A 361 2.29 8.13 -9.26
C SER A 361 3.52 8.60 -10.05
N THR A 362 3.34 8.97 -11.31
CA THR A 362 4.38 9.48 -12.20
C THR A 362 3.89 10.69 -12.99
N ALA A 363 4.80 11.44 -13.62
CA ALA A 363 4.43 12.56 -14.49
C ALA A 363 3.54 12.17 -15.69
N ALA A 364 3.46 10.88 -16.03
CA ALA A 364 2.63 10.36 -17.12
C ALA A 364 1.27 9.81 -16.64
N GLY A 365 1.00 9.82 -15.33
CA GLY A 365 -0.14 9.17 -14.70
C GLY A 365 0.29 8.16 -13.64
N LEU A 366 -0.67 7.37 -13.18
CA LEU A 366 -0.45 6.27 -12.25
C LEU A 366 0.27 5.12 -12.97
N THR A 367 1.18 4.44 -12.29
CA THR A 367 1.80 3.22 -12.80
C THR A 367 1.49 2.06 -11.86
N VAL A 368 1.11 0.93 -12.42
CA VAL A 368 0.87 -0.30 -11.67
C VAL A 368 1.82 -1.37 -12.22
N THR A 369 2.73 -1.85 -11.37
CA THR A 369 3.78 -2.80 -11.76
C THR A 369 3.54 -4.14 -11.10
N ASP A 370 3.40 -5.19 -11.91
CA ASP A 370 3.31 -6.58 -11.46
C ASP A 370 4.70 -7.22 -11.26
N HIS A 371 5.00 -7.66 -10.03
CA HIS A 371 6.28 -8.31 -9.71
C HIS A 371 6.34 -9.83 -9.97
N ALA A 372 5.26 -10.44 -10.48
CA ALA A 372 5.21 -11.88 -10.78
C ALA A 372 4.98 -12.24 -12.26
N THR A 373 5.12 -11.27 -13.18
CA THR A 373 5.39 -11.42 -14.63
C THR A 373 4.21 -11.66 -15.59
N ASN A 374 2.95 -11.54 -15.18
CA ASN A 374 1.82 -11.69 -16.11
C ASN A 374 1.28 -10.35 -16.62
N ASP A 375 1.10 -9.36 -15.74
CA ASP A 375 0.37 -8.12 -16.08
C ASP A 375 1.33 -6.93 -16.36
N GLY A 376 2.64 -7.18 -16.37
CA GLY A 376 3.66 -6.19 -16.76
C GLY A 376 3.64 -4.86 -16.00
N VAL A 377 3.80 -3.76 -16.73
CA VAL A 377 3.80 -2.38 -16.19
C VAL A 377 2.78 -1.56 -16.95
N ASP A 378 1.70 -1.20 -16.25
CA ASP A 378 0.58 -0.46 -16.80
C ASP A 378 0.67 1.02 -16.43
N ILE A 379 0.23 1.87 -17.36
CA ILE A 379 0.13 3.33 -17.18
C ILE A 379 -1.34 3.72 -17.22
N LEU A 380 -1.82 4.29 -16.12
CA LEU A 380 -3.22 4.61 -15.86
C LEU A 380 -3.42 6.13 -15.76
N SER A 381 -4.46 6.65 -16.41
CA SER A 381 -4.96 8.01 -16.24
C SER A 381 -6.47 7.99 -16.00
N ASN A 382 -6.97 8.94 -15.21
CA ASN A 382 -8.41 9.09 -14.93
C ASN A 382 -9.05 7.77 -14.44
N VAL A 383 -8.45 7.12 -13.44
CA VAL A 383 -8.96 5.89 -12.81
C VAL A 383 -8.98 6.08 -11.30
N GLU A 384 -10.16 5.95 -10.70
CA GLU A 384 -10.36 6.18 -9.26
C GLU A 384 -10.21 4.91 -8.42
N PHE A 385 -10.38 3.73 -9.02
CA PHE A 385 -10.33 2.46 -8.29
C PHE A 385 -9.41 1.45 -8.96
N LEU A 386 -8.60 0.77 -8.15
CA LEU A 386 -7.85 -0.42 -8.56
C LEU A 386 -8.45 -1.64 -7.87
N GLY A 387 -8.99 -2.60 -8.64
CA GLY A 387 -9.51 -3.85 -8.11
C GLY A 387 -8.47 -4.96 -8.19
N PHE A 388 -8.06 -5.49 -7.05
CA PHE A 388 -7.22 -6.69 -6.92
C PHE A 388 -8.06 -7.89 -6.47
N SER A 389 -7.50 -9.10 -6.50
CA SER A 389 -8.25 -10.32 -6.17
C SER A 389 -8.68 -10.40 -4.70
N ASP A 390 -7.99 -9.68 -3.81
CA ASP A 390 -8.20 -9.65 -2.36
C ASP A 390 -8.88 -8.36 -1.87
N GLN A 391 -8.78 -7.26 -2.60
CA GLN A 391 -9.36 -5.98 -2.21
C GLN A 391 -9.54 -5.00 -3.38
N THR A 392 -10.41 -4.01 -3.20
CA THR A 392 -10.49 -2.83 -4.08
C THR A 392 -9.86 -1.64 -3.37
N PHE A 393 -8.90 -1.01 -4.02
CA PHE A 393 -8.17 0.16 -3.58
C PHE A 393 -8.76 1.40 -4.26
N ARG A 394 -8.96 2.50 -3.54
CA ARG A 394 -9.40 3.79 -4.10
C ARG A 394 -8.21 4.73 -4.15
N MET A 395 -7.93 5.28 -5.33
CA MET A 395 -7.04 6.43 -5.54
C MET A 395 -7.84 7.71 -5.23
N GLY A 396 -7.21 8.73 -4.63
CA GLY A 396 -7.92 9.90 -4.10
C GLY A 396 -8.91 10.57 -5.05
N ASP A 397 -10.00 11.10 -4.50
CA ASP A 397 -10.94 11.98 -5.19
C ASP A 397 -11.06 13.32 -4.46
N ASN A 398 -11.80 14.30 -4.99
CA ASN A 398 -11.97 15.62 -4.35
C ASN A 398 -12.84 15.60 -3.07
N GLY A 399 -12.98 14.48 -2.38
CA GLY A 399 -13.74 14.37 -1.13
C GLY A 399 -12.96 13.58 -0.08
N ASN A 400 -13.37 13.69 1.17
CA ASN A 400 -12.67 13.09 2.31
C ASN A 400 -12.43 11.58 2.15
N ASN A 401 -11.16 11.19 2.13
CA ASN A 401 -10.68 9.84 1.88
C ASN A 401 -10.01 9.23 3.11
N VAL A 402 -9.96 7.89 3.14
CA VAL A 402 -9.17 7.13 4.12
C VAL A 402 -8.34 6.11 3.34
N MET A 403 -7.03 6.33 3.28
CA MET A 403 -6.07 5.47 2.56
C MET A 403 -5.09 4.86 3.55
N ALA A 404 -4.89 3.55 3.45
CA ALA A 404 -3.94 2.81 4.27
C ALA A 404 -3.06 1.93 3.39
N GLY A 405 -1.76 2.10 3.55
CA GLY A 405 -0.70 1.40 2.84
C GLY A 405 -0.36 0.08 3.51
N THR A 406 0.73 -0.49 3.02
CA THR A 406 1.10 -1.87 3.19
C THR A 406 2.40 -1.97 3.98
N ALA A 407 3.21 -2.98 3.71
CA ALA A 407 4.57 -3.10 4.26
C ALA A 407 5.66 -2.81 3.21
N GLU A 408 5.23 -2.43 2.01
CA GLU A 408 6.05 -2.10 0.85
C GLU A 408 5.97 -0.59 0.59
N ASP A 409 6.82 -0.09 -0.30
CA ASP A 409 6.83 1.33 -0.68
C ASP A 409 5.51 1.71 -1.40
N ASP A 410 4.70 2.55 -0.76
CA ASP A 410 3.40 3.01 -1.27
C ASP A 410 3.42 4.49 -1.69
N ALA A 411 2.58 4.86 -2.66
CA ALA A 411 2.41 6.24 -3.11
C ALA A 411 0.93 6.64 -3.09
N PHE A 412 0.56 7.58 -2.21
CA PHE A 412 -0.80 8.09 -2.07
C PHE A 412 -0.89 9.57 -2.40
N ASP A 413 -2.03 9.93 -2.99
CA ASP A 413 -2.44 11.30 -3.28
C ASP A 413 -3.92 11.44 -2.91
N GLY A 414 -4.20 12.22 -1.87
CA GLY A 414 -5.53 12.54 -1.35
C GLY A 414 -6.30 13.50 -2.26
N VAL A 415 -5.59 14.28 -3.07
CA VAL A 415 -6.12 15.29 -3.99
C VAL A 415 -6.87 16.40 -3.28
N GLY A 416 -8.10 16.20 -2.80
CA GLY A 416 -8.80 17.23 -2.03
C GLY A 416 -9.91 16.69 -1.16
N GLY A 417 -10.34 17.46 -0.17
CA GLY A 417 -11.14 16.95 0.95
C GLY A 417 -10.27 16.78 2.20
N ASP A 418 -10.89 16.56 3.36
CA ASP A 418 -10.12 16.28 4.58
C ASP A 418 -9.82 14.76 4.66
N ASP A 419 -8.58 14.38 4.40
CA ASP A 419 -8.15 13.00 4.19
C ASP A 419 -7.45 12.38 5.40
N VAL A 420 -7.41 11.04 5.43
CA VAL A 420 -6.64 10.25 6.40
C VAL A 420 -5.74 9.28 5.64
N LEU A 421 -4.44 9.55 5.61
CA LEU A 421 -3.43 8.80 4.89
C LEU A 421 -2.53 8.07 5.88
N SER A 422 -2.27 6.78 5.67
CA SER A 422 -1.30 5.99 6.44
C SER A 422 -0.42 5.17 5.53
N GLY A 423 0.91 5.35 5.56
CA GLY A 423 1.86 4.64 4.69
C GLY A 423 2.10 3.19 5.09
N GLY A 424 2.17 2.91 6.40
CA GLY A 424 2.42 1.56 6.91
C GLY A 424 3.91 1.31 7.16
N ALA A 425 4.48 0.27 6.57
CA ALA A 425 5.94 0.10 6.53
C ALA A 425 6.41 0.22 5.09
N GLY A 426 7.65 0.66 4.87
CA GLY A 426 8.14 0.92 3.53
C GLY A 426 8.68 2.34 3.43
N ASN A 427 9.16 2.72 2.24
CA ASN A 427 9.52 4.10 1.95
C ASN A 427 8.36 4.75 1.18
N ASP A 428 7.46 5.39 1.91
CA ASP A 428 6.20 5.84 1.35
C ASP A 428 6.27 7.27 0.82
N THR A 429 5.44 7.59 -0.18
CA THR A 429 5.17 8.96 -0.64
C THR A 429 3.70 9.29 -0.40
N LEU A 430 3.40 10.20 0.53
CA LEU A 430 2.03 10.53 0.93
C LEU A 430 1.73 12.01 0.69
N LEU A 431 0.78 12.32 -0.18
CA LEU A 431 0.33 13.68 -0.48
C LEU A 431 -1.10 13.86 0.01
N GLY A 432 -1.34 14.80 0.92
CA GLY A 432 -2.67 15.17 1.43
C GLY A 432 -3.53 15.83 0.36
N GLY A 433 -3.09 17.00 -0.12
CA GLY A 433 -3.78 17.74 -1.18
C GLY A 433 -4.46 18.98 -0.62
N ASP A 434 -5.66 19.30 -1.10
CA ASP A 434 -6.46 20.41 -0.59
C ASP A 434 -7.35 19.95 0.58
N GLY A 435 -7.16 20.41 1.81
CA GLY A 435 -8.02 20.01 2.93
C GLY A 435 -7.29 20.04 4.26
N ASN A 436 -7.94 19.59 5.34
CA ASN A 436 -7.26 19.39 6.62
C ASN A 436 -6.98 17.91 6.83
N ASP A 437 -5.78 17.49 6.47
CA ASP A 437 -5.43 16.09 6.34
C ASP A 437 -4.80 15.52 7.61
N ILE A 438 -4.90 14.20 7.77
CA ILE A 438 -4.23 13.43 8.81
C ILE A 438 -3.30 12.44 8.12
N ILE A 439 -1.99 12.62 8.27
CA ILE A 439 -0.97 11.86 7.53
C ILE A 439 -0.04 11.14 8.52
N ASP A 440 0.00 9.81 8.44
CA ASP A 440 0.87 8.93 9.21
C ASP A 440 1.85 8.22 8.27
N GLY A 441 3.10 8.68 8.23
CA GLY A 441 4.14 8.08 7.39
C GLY A 441 4.48 6.64 7.77
N GLY A 442 4.16 6.19 8.98
CA GLY A 442 4.54 4.85 9.42
C GLY A 442 6.05 4.66 9.59
N THR A 443 6.58 3.47 9.27
CA THR A 443 8.00 3.13 9.44
C THR A 443 8.75 3.09 8.12
N GLY A 444 10.00 3.55 8.09
CA GLY A 444 10.84 3.57 6.89
C GLY A 444 11.20 5.01 6.52
N ARG A 445 11.65 5.25 5.29
CA ARG A 445 12.00 6.60 4.82
C ARG A 445 10.86 7.18 3.99
N ASN A 446 10.11 8.10 4.57
CA ASN A 446 8.89 8.61 3.95
C ASN A 446 9.08 10.03 3.42
N ILE A 447 8.41 10.34 2.32
CA ILE A 447 8.21 11.69 1.80
C ILE A 447 6.75 12.03 1.99
N VAL A 448 6.45 13.11 2.69
CA VAL A 448 5.07 13.51 2.99
C VAL A 448 4.85 14.98 2.66
N SER A 449 3.63 15.34 2.24
CA SER A 449 3.16 16.72 2.06
C SER A 449 1.71 16.79 2.47
N GLY A 450 1.32 17.85 3.18
CA GLY A 450 -0.06 18.12 3.56
C GLY A 450 -0.79 18.80 2.42
N GLY A 451 -0.14 19.76 1.77
CA GLY A 451 -0.78 20.59 0.78
C GLY A 451 -1.59 21.71 1.43
N ALA A 452 -2.63 22.17 0.76
CA ALA A 452 -3.34 23.37 1.19
C ALA A 452 -4.30 23.06 2.34
N GLY A 453 -4.01 23.54 3.55
CA GLY A 453 -4.98 23.58 4.62
C GLY A 453 -4.37 23.67 6.00
N SER A 454 -4.80 22.83 6.93
CA SER A 454 -4.22 22.79 8.28
C SER A 454 -4.11 21.34 8.71
N ASP A 455 -2.93 20.79 8.45
CA ASP A 455 -2.72 19.36 8.40
C ASP A 455 -2.09 18.83 9.69
N GLN A 456 -2.29 17.53 9.91
CA GLN A 456 -1.77 16.81 11.06
C GLN A 456 -0.88 15.66 10.61
N PHE A 457 0.41 15.79 10.88
CA PHE A 457 1.40 14.75 10.57
C PHE A 457 1.78 13.97 11.83
N ASP A 458 1.82 12.65 11.74
CA ASP A 458 2.34 11.78 12.79
C ASP A 458 3.59 11.02 12.32
N PHE A 459 4.76 11.45 12.80
CA PHE A 459 6.07 10.97 12.35
C PHE A 459 6.59 9.76 13.14
N ARG A 460 5.90 9.38 14.23
CA ARG A 460 6.22 8.28 15.18
C ARG A 460 7.64 7.69 15.05
N SER A 461 7.77 6.52 14.43
CA SER A 461 9.02 5.75 14.31
C SER A 461 9.34 5.54 12.83
N GLY A 462 9.84 6.58 12.17
CA GLY A 462 10.28 6.57 10.77
C GLY A 462 11.31 7.68 10.55
N GLN A 463 11.90 7.72 9.37
CA GLN A 463 12.72 8.85 8.89
C GLN A 463 11.86 9.62 7.89
N ASN A 464 11.29 10.74 8.28
CA ASN A 464 10.29 11.42 7.47
C ASN A 464 10.85 12.74 6.92
N ALA A 465 10.60 12.99 5.65
CA ALA A 465 10.81 14.27 5.01
C ALA A 465 9.45 14.91 4.72
N LEU A 466 9.03 15.90 5.53
CA LEU A 466 7.92 16.77 5.17
C LEU A 466 8.42 17.73 4.10
N SER A 467 7.79 17.75 2.94
CA SER A 467 8.14 18.61 1.83
C SER A 467 6.93 19.44 1.43
N ASP A 468 6.91 20.71 1.78
CA ASP A 468 5.73 21.56 1.57
C ASP A 468 6.09 23.02 1.30
N THR A 469 5.15 23.83 0.81
CA THR A 469 5.37 25.27 0.63
C THR A 469 5.20 26.01 1.95
N LEU A 470 5.80 27.21 2.04
CA LEU A 470 5.64 28.02 3.24
C LEU A 470 4.19 28.47 3.48
N ALA A 471 3.39 28.61 2.43
CA ALA A 471 1.99 29.02 2.56
C ALA A 471 1.15 27.88 3.17
N ASP A 472 1.43 26.68 2.71
CA ASP A 472 0.69 25.45 3.00
C ASP A 472 0.99 24.92 4.40
N LEU A 473 2.22 25.12 4.90
CA LEU A 473 2.55 24.87 6.32
C LEU A 473 1.74 25.70 7.33
N ASN A 474 0.92 26.68 6.91
CA ASN A 474 0.26 27.56 7.87
C ASN A 474 -0.92 26.90 8.58
N GLY A 475 -0.72 26.55 9.85
CA GLY A 475 -1.73 25.91 10.70
C GLY A 475 -1.38 24.47 11.04
N ASP A 476 -0.40 23.91 10.35
CA ASP A 476 -0.01 22.52 10.47
C ASP A 476 0.54 22.16 11.84
N THR A 477 0.32 20.90 12.20
CA THR A 477 0.85 20.29 13.40
C THR A 477 1.57 19.00 13.06
N ILE A 478 2.84 18.94 13.41
CA ILE A 478 3.69 17.76 13.22
C ILE A 478 3.98 17.13 14.58
N THR A 479 3.68 15.85 14.76
CA THR A 479 3.93 15.12 16.00
C THR A 479 4.99 14.05 15.84
N GLY A 480 5.86 13.92 16.84
CA GLY A 480 6.92 12.92 16.83
C GLY A 480 8.16 13.32 16.04
N PHE A 481 8.34 14.60 15.70
CA PHE A 481 9.52 15.07 14.96
C PHE A 481 10.81 14.84 15.76
N GLY A 482 11.75 14.10 15.19
CA GLY A 482 13.01 13.69 15.78
C GLY A 482 14.26 14.21 15.07
N SER A 483 15.42 13.66 15.42
CA SER A 483 16.72 13.99 14.81
C SER A 483 16.90 13.45 13.39
N ASP A 484 16.11 12.44 13.02
CA ASP A 484 16.22 11.74 11.74
C ASP A 484 15.17 12.24 10.73
N ASP A 485 14.37 13.24 11.12
CA ASP A 485 13.36 13.87 10.29
C ASP A 485 13.87 15.20 9.70
N GLY A 486 13.28 15.58 8.57
CA GLY A 486 13.54 16.86 7.91
C GLY A 486 12.25 17.54 7.48
N LEU A 487 12.24 18.88 7.52
CA LEU A 487 11.24 19.70 6.87
C LEU A 487 11.91 20.47 5.72
N ASP A 488 11.55 20.15 4.48
CA ASP A 488 11.91 20.91 3.29
C ASP A 488 10.81 21.92 2.95
N ILE A 489 11.12 23.20 3.09
CA ILE A 489 10.21 24.29 2.73
C ILE A 489 10.52 24.72 1.30
N GLN A 490 9.61 24.42 0.38
CA GLN A 490 9.76 24.66 -1.05
C GLN A 490 9.45 26.11 -1.44
N GLY A 491 10.09 26.56 -2.52
CA GLY A 491 9.90 27.88 -3.14
C GLY A 491 10.49 29.06 -2.37
N VAL A 492 11.20 28.84 -1.25
CA VAL A 492 11.73 29.90 -0.40
C VAL A 492 13.13 29.61 0.13
N SER A 493 13.95 30.66 0.22
CA SER A 493 15.26 30.63 0.88
C SER A 493 15.19 31.45 2.17
N LEU A 494 15.13 30.77 3.31
CA LEU A 494 15.06 31.37 4.64
C LEU A 494 16.34 31.05 5.42
N GLY A 495 16.92 32.07 6.04
CA GLY A 495 18.01 31.90 6.99
C GLY A 495 17.48 31.64 8.40
N ARG A 496 18.38 31.25 9.30
CA ARG A 496 18.00 30.98 10.69
C ARG A 496 17.42 32.21 11.39
N ALA A 497 17.84 33.40 10.96
CA ALA A 497 17.39 34.68 11.48
C ALA A 497 15.95 35.06 11.05
N ASP A 498 15.45 34.47 9.97
CA ASP A 498 14.09 34.71 9.46
C ASP A 498 13.05 33.91 10.27
N LEU A 499 13.48 32.82 10.90
CA LEU A 499 12.61 31.95 11.69
C LEU A 499 12.53 32.40 13.16
N ASN A 500 11.30 32.66 13.63
CA ASN A 500 11.02 32.72 15.06
C ASN A 500 10.71 31.32 15.58
N ILE A 501 11.56 30.79 16.46
CA ILE A 501 11.43 29.44 17.03
C ILE A 501 11.13 29.56 18.53
N ALA A 502 9.88 29.33 18.91
CA ALA A 502 9.41 29.43 20.29
C ALA A 502 9.20 28.05 20.90
N LYS A 503 10.18 27.59 21.70
CA LYS A 503 10.11 26.30 22.42
C LYS A 503 9.29 26.43 23.71
N SER A 504 8.49 25.41 24.02
CA SER A 504 7.65 25.30 25.20
C SER A 504 7.58 23.85 25.71
N SER A 505 6.86 23.59 26.80
CA SER A 505 6.59 22.21 27.27
C SER A 505 5.74 21.41 26.29
N ASP A 506 4.97 22.08 25.44
CA ASP A 506 3.97 21.47 24.58
C ASP A 506 4.50 21.31 23.14
N GLY A 507 5.81 21.45 22.94
CA GLY A 507 6.50 21.43 21.65
C GLY A 507 7.10 22.79 21.27
N VAL A 508 7.31 22.99 19.97
CA VAL A 508 7.84 24.22 19.38
C VAL A 508 6.84 24.82 18.41
N THR A 509 6.74 26.14 18.41
CA THR A 509 6.04 26.89 17.37
C THR A 509 7.08 27.61 16.52
N ILE A 510 7.01 27.42 15.21
CA ILE A 510 7.84 28.12 14.25
C ILE A 510 6.97 29.12 13.52
N SER A 511 7.48 30.33 13.32
CA SER A 511 6.76 31.38 12.59
C SER A 511 7.69 32.19 11.72
N VAL A 512 7.24 32.49 10.50
CA VAL A 512 7.96 33.30 9.50
C VAL A 512 6.96 33.89 8.51
N GLY A 513 7.13 35.17 8.15
CA GLY A 513 6.30 35.79 7.10
C GLY A 513 4.78 35.86 7.36
N GLY A 514 4.30 35.55 8.57
CA GLY A 514 2.88 35.43 8.90
C GLY A 514 2.36 34.00 8.92
N THR A 515 3.12 33.04 8.36
CA THR A 515 2.91 31.60 8.53
C THR A 515 3.31 31.17 9.93
N SER A 516 2.54 30.27 10.53
CA SER A 516 2.95 29.56 11.75
C SER A 516 2.51 28.11 11.75
N PHE A 517 3.40 27.20 12.15
CA PHE A 517 3.11 25.79 12.39
C PHE A 517 3.68 25.33 13.73
N LYS A 518 3.20 24.17 14.18
CA LYS A 518 3.61 23.56 15.44
C LYS A 518 4.30 22.23 15.18
N MET A 519 5.35 21.96 15.93
CA MET A 519 5.97 20.64 16.01
C MET A 519 6.01 20.16 17.45
N THR A 520 5.86 18.86 17.68
CA THR A 520 6.09 18.21 18.97
C THR A 520 7.10 17.08 18.81
N GLY A 521 7.97 16.93 19.79
CA GLY A 521 9.12 16.03 19.75
C GLY A 521 10.02 16.26 20.96
N ASP A 522 11.09 15.46 21.09
CA ASP A 522 12.14 15.72 22.08
C ASP A 522 13.12 16.77 21.55
N PHE A 523 12.82 18.04 21.84
CA PHE A 523 13.70 19.15 21.48
C PHE A 523 14.67 19.54 22.61
N SER A 524 14.88 18.65 23.58
CA SER A 524 15.88 18.84 24.63
C SER A 524 17.28 18.56 24.10
N GLY A 525 18.28 19.28 24.64
CA GLY A 525 19.68 19.02 24.29
C GLY A 525 20.11 19.40 22.86
N GLY A 526 19.29 20.11 22.09
CA GLY A 526 19.62 20.56 20.74
C GLY A 526 18.84 21.78 20.25
N ASP A 527 18.99 22.11 18.97
CA ASP A 527 18.27 23.19 18.32
C ASP A 527 18.03 22.92 16.82
N PHE A 528 17.24 23.79 16.18
CA PHE A 528 16.95 23.67 14.76
C PHE A 528 17.99 24.38 13.90
N LEU A 529 18.54 23.66 12.92
CA LEU A 529 19.45 24.15 11.89
C LEU A 529 18.67 24.41 10.59
N THR A 530 18.95 25.52 9.93
CA THR A 530 18.38 25.86 8.62
C THR A 530 19.46 25.80 7.55
N VAL A 531 19.16 25.19 6.41
CA VAL A 531 20.01 25.23 5.22
C VAL A 531 19.17 25.66 4.03
N ALA A 532 19.40 26.89 3.57
CA ALA A 532 18.80 27.40 2.34
C ALA A 532 19.67 27.04 1.13
N ARG A 533 19.02 26.59 0.04
CA ARG A 533 19.65 26.26 -1.24
C ARG A 533 18.79 26.70 -2.42
N GLY A 534 19.40 26.75 -3.61
CA GLY A 534 18.71 27.07 -4.86
C GLY A 534 18.25 28.53 -5.00
N THR A 535 17.59 28.86 -6.11
CA THR A 535 17.08 30.22 -6.39
C THR A 535 15.81 30.18 -7.22
N GLY A 536 14.93 31.17 -7.06
CA GLY A 536 13.69 31.24 -7.84
C GLY A 536 12.74 30.11 -7.46
N ASP A 537 12.19 29.42 -8.45
CA ASP A 537 11.24 28.32 -8.24
C ASP A 537 11.94 27.06 -7.67
N ASP A 538 13.26 26.91 -7.87
CA ASP A 538 14.09 25.84 -7.29
C ASP A 538 14.63 26.21 -5.89
N ALA A 539 14.08 27.23 -5.23
CA ALA A 539 14.52 27.60 -3.89
C ALA A 539 13.97 26.63 -2.83
N HIS A 540 14.84 26.14 -1.94
CA HIS A 540 14.46 25.24 -0.85
C HIS A 540 15.09 25.70 0.46
N THR A 541 14.38 25.48 1.58
CA THR A 541 14.92 25.64 2.93
C THR A 541 14.70 24.37 3.71
N LEU A 542 15.79 23.64 3.99
CA LEU A 542 15.76 22.48 4.86
C LEU A 542 15.87 22.92 6.33
N LEU A 543 14.98 22.40 7.17
CA LEU A 543 14.99 22.54 8.63
C LEU A 543 15.12 21.16 9.27
N THR A 544 16.14 20.99 10.11
CA THR A 544 16.39 19.75 10.87
C THR A 544 16.66 20.06 12.33
N PHE A 545 16.37 19.10 13.22
CA PHE A 545 16.75 19.21 14.63
C PHE A 545 18.10 18.54 14.85
N VAL A 546 19.09 19.30 15.35
CA VAL A 546 20.44 18.81 15.58
C VAL A 546 20.80 18.94 17.07
N PRO A 547 21.33 17.89 17.71
CA PRO A 547 21.82 17.97 19.09
C PRO A 547 22.94 19.01 19.27
N PHE A 548 23.02 19.58 20.46
CA PHE A 548 24.16 20.40 20.85
C PHE A 548 25.41 19.53 20.95
N LEU A 549 26.54 20.10 20.57
CA LEU A 549 27.82 19.48 20.89
C LEU A 549 27.96 19.44 22.43
N PRO A 550 28.27 18.28 23.05
CA PRO A 550 28.54 18.22 24.48
C PRO A 550 29.64 19.20 24.88
N SER A 551 29.62 19.68 26.12
CA SER A 551 30.72 20.52 26.62
C SER A 551 32.00 19.69 26.66
N LEU A 552 32.95 20.05 25.81
CA LEU A 552 34.25 19.42 25.72
C LEU A 552 35.16 20.10 26.75
N THR A 553 35.57 19.38 27.78
CA THR A 553 36.41 19.92 28.86
C THR A 553 37.55 18.95 29.12
N GLU A 554 38.77 19.47 29.12
CA GLU A 554 39.98 18.73 29.45
C GLU A 554 39.81 17.90 30.75
N GLY A 555 40.03 16.58 30.67
CA GLY A 555 39.91 15.67 31.81
C GLY A 555 38.50 15.09 32.03
N VAL A 556 37.51 15.42 31.21
CA VAL A 556 36.11 14.95 31.35
C VAL A 556 35.79 13.92 30.28
N HIS A 557 35.44 12.71 30.72
CA HIS A 557 34.98 11.65 29.82
C HIS A 557 33.64 12.02 29.17
N VAL A 558 33.57 11.94 27.84
CA VAL A 558 32.33 12.05 27.07
C VAL A 558 31.75 10.65 26.88
N ASP A 559 30.47 10.47 27.21
CA ASP A 559 29.77 9.21 26.92
C ASP A 559 29.57 9.08 25.42
N THR A 560 30.23 8.09 24.82
CA THR A 560 30.19 7.90 23.37
C THR A 560 28.79 7.58 22.83
N ALA A 561 27.87 7.08 23.67
CA ALA A 561 26.48 6.85 23.31
C ALA A 561 25.60 8.12 23.37
N SER A 562 26.11 9.20 23.96
CA SER A 562 25.46 10.52 23.97
C SER A 562 25.81 11.37 22.75
N ILE A 563 26.68 10.86 21.87
CA ILE A 563 27.10 11.48 20.61
C ILE A 563 26.13 11.04 19.51
N ASN A 564 25.09 11.83 19.27
CA ASN A 564 24.08 11.58 18.23
C ASN A 564 24.04 12.68 17.15
N GLY A 565 25.20 13.17 16.73
CA GLY A 565 25.33 14.15 15.65
C GLY A 565 26.39 13.72 14.64
N VAL A 566 25.94 13.15 13.52
CA VAL A 566 26.73 12.86 12.30
C VAL A 566 27.99 12.00 12.52
N ALA A 567 27.86 10.86 13.18
CA ALA A 567 28.96 9.91 13.35
C ALA A 567 29.10 8.86 12.22
N SER A 568 28.30 8.95 11.14
CA SER A 568 28.41 8.05 9.98
C SER A 568 28.81 8.73 8.66
N ASP A 569 28.67 10.05 8.53
CA ASP A 569 29.08 10.80 7.32
C ASP A 569 29.39 12.28 7.65
N PRO A 570 30.52 12.60 8.31
CA PRO A 570 30.89 13.95 8.72
C PRO A 570 31.47 14.76 7.55
N PHE A 571 30.75 14.72 6.44
CA PHE A 571 31.02 15.45 5.23
C PHE A 571 30.09 16.65 5.14
N LEU A 572 30.65 17.80 4.76
CA LEU A 572 29.82 18.86 4.20
C LEU A 572 29.57 18.50 2.74
N PHE A 573 28.32 18.21 2.40
CA PHE A 573 27.93 17.88 1.04
C PHE A 573 27.80 19.16 0.21
N GLY A 574 28.44 19.15 -0.95
CA GLY A 574 28.30 20.15 -1.98
C GLY A 574 27.05 19.92 -2.80
N ASP A 575 26.33 21.01 -3.06
CA ASP A 575 25.22 21.10 -3.98
C ASP A 575 25.54 22.08 -5.13
N GLY A 576 26.80 22.55 -5.22
CA GLY A 576 27.22 23.57 -6.16
C GLY A 576 26.70 24.99 -5.88
N SER A 577 25.94 25.19 -4.79
CA SER A 577 25.21 26.43 -4.52
C SER A 577 25.54 27.05 -3.15
N VAL A 578 25.78 26.24 -2.12
CA VAL A 578 26.05 26.68 -0.75
C VAL A 578 27.54 26.91 -0.55
N ARG A 579 27.88 28.08 -0.01
CA ARG A 579 29.25 28.44 0.37
C ARG A 579 29.47 28.13 1.85
N PHE A 580 30.56 27.44 2.17
CA PHE A 580 30.94 27.16 3.54
C PHE A 580 32.07 28.06 4.01
N SER A 581 31.98 28.49 5.27
CA SER A 581 33.07 29.15 5.97
C SER A 581 33.36 28.45 7.29
N LEU A 582 34.62 28.49 7.69
CA LEU A 582 35.10 27.83 8.90
C LEU A 582 35.77 28.85 9.81
N GLU A 583 35.47 28.77 11.10
CA GLU A 583 36.11 29.54 12.16
C GLU A 583 36.72 28.59 13.19
N LEU A 584 37.98 28.80 13.56
CA LEU A 584 38.58 28.08 14.68
C LEU A 584 38.08 28.70 15.99
N LYS A 585 37.27 27.95 16.76
CA LYS A 585 36.64 28.43 18.00
C LYS A 585 37.50 28.18 19.22
N SER A 586 38.14 27.02 19.28
CA SER A 586 39.14 26.70 20.30
C SER A 586 40.28 25.92 19.68
N ALA A 587 41.45 26.11 20.26
CA ALA A 587 42.64 25.30 20.04
C ALA A 587 43.30 25.04 21.39
N GLN A 588 42.52 24.71 22.42
CA GLN A 588 43.02 24.40 23.76
C GLN A 588 43.72 23.01 23.73
N SER A 589 44.72 22.87 22.87
CA SER A 589 45.54 21.68 22.81
C SER A 589 46.92 22.03 23.37
N ALA A 590 47.52 21.13 24.15
CA ALA A 590 48.92 21.26 24.55
C ALA A 590 49.91 21.10 23.37
N PHE A 591 49.39 20.72 22.19
CA PHE A 591 50.15 20.31 21.01
C PHE A 591 50.04 21.35 19.88
N HIS A 592 51.14 21.55 19.13
CA HIS A 592 51.15 22.44 17.96
C HIS A 592 50.54 21.72 16.74
N ASN A 593 49.22 21.53 16.77
CA ASN A 593 48.52 20.74 15.75
C ASN A 593 48.42 21.48 14.40
N MET A 594 48.19 20.70 13.35
CA MET A 594 47.76 21.20 12.04
C MET A 594 46.34 20.75 11.73
N LEU A 595 45.46 21.69 11.40
CA LEU A 595 44.14 21.39 10.86
C LEU A 595 44.14 21.61 9.34
N GLY A 596 43.66 20.63 8.60
CA GLY A 596 43.47 20.69 7.16
C GLY A 596 42.09 20.24 6.70
N VAL A 597 41.85 20.43 5.41
CA VAL A 597 40.65 19.97 4.69
C VAL A 597 41.07 19.27 3.42
N TYR A 598 40.29 18.29 2.99
CA TYR A 598 40.37 17.66 1.68
C TYR A 598 38.98 17.56 1.06
N GLU A 599 38.95 17.53 -0.27
CA GLU A 599 37.74 17.34 -1.04
C GLU A 599 37.67 15.89 -1.50
N VAL A 600 36.49 15.30 -1.41
CA VAL A 600 36.15 14.01 -2.00
C VAL A 600 35.20 14.30 -3.16
N ALA A 601 35.63 14.00 -4.37
CA ALA A 601 34.78 14.15 -5.55
C ALA A 601 33.62 13.14 -5.52
N ALA A 602 32.61 13.35 -6.39
CA ALA A 602 31.43 12.48 -6.46
C ALA A 602 31.77 11.00 -6.77
N ASP A 603 32.90 10.73 -7.44
CA ASP A 603 33.42 9.40 -7.73
C ASP A 603 34.30 8.81 -6.60
N GLY A 604 34.39 9.51 -5.47
CA GLY A 604 35.18 9.13 -4.31
C GLY A 604 36.66 9.53 -4.35
N ALA A 605 37.14 10.13 -5.45
CA ALA A 605 38.54 10.54 -5.55
C ALA A 605 38.88 11.66 -4.55
N ILE A 606 39.99 11.50 -3.83
CA ILE A 606 40.44 12.48 -2.83
C ILE A 606 41.40 13.49 -3.49
N GLY A 607 41.13 14.77 -3.30
CA GLY A 607 41.90 15.87 -3.87
C GLY A 607 41.86 17.15 -3.03
N HIS A 608 42.49 18.21 -3.57
CA HIS A 608 42.50 19.56 -2.98
C HIS A 608 42.86 19.63 -1.48
N VAL A 609 43.81 18.79 -1.05
CA VAL A 609 44.29 18.73 0.33
C VAL A 609 45.04 20.02 0.68
N ARG A 610 44.58 20.72 1.72
CA ARG A 610 45.19 21.98 2.16
C ARG A 610 45.18 22.15 3.67
N ILE A 611 46.21 22.80 4.20
CA ILE A 611 46.28 23.17 5.61
C ILE A 611 45.51 24.49 5.83
N LEU A 612 44.51 24.44 6.70
CA LEU A 612 43.73 25.61 7.11
C LEU A 612 44.46 26.39 8.21
N PHE A 613 44.99 25.66 9.21
CA PHE A 613 45.78 26.21 10.30
C PHE A 613 47.02 25.35 10.51
N ALA A 614 48.20 25.96 10.32
CA ALA A 614 49.47 25.24 10.41
C ALA A 614 49.99 25.11 11.85
N ASP A 615 49.50 25.93 12.78
CA ASP A 615 49.81 25.87 14.20
C ASP A 615 48.57 26.40 14.95
N THR A 616 47.76 25.48 15.48
CA THR A 616 46.49 25.83 16.11
C THR A 616 46.68 26.63 17.41
N LEU A 617 47.79 26.41 18.13
CA LEU A 617 48.11 27.11 19.39
C LEU A 617 48.37 28.60 19.17
N ASN A 618 48.97 28.99 18.05
CA ASN A 618 49.24 30.39 17.71
C ASN A 618 48.01 31.16 17.16
N VAL A 619 46.88 30.47 16.94
CA VAL A 619 45.64 31.09 16.43
C VAL A 619 44.64 31.37 17.56
N ALA A 620 44.83 30.79 18.75
CA ALA A 620 43.97 30.98 19.92
C ALA A 620 43.83 32.45 20.40
N GLY A 621 44.64 33.38 19.89
CA GLY A 621 44.61 34.81 20.22
C GLY A 621 43.74 35.71 19.32
N ALA A 622 43.30 35.26 18.14
CA ALA A 622 42.42 36.03 17.25
C ALA A 622 41.69 35.10 16.26
N ALA A 623 40.35 35.05 16.35
CA ALA A 623 39.51 34.30 15.44
C ALA A 623 39.81 34.64 13.98
N ARG A 624 40.09 33.60 13.18
CA ARG A 624 40.34 33.72 11.74
C ARG A 624 39.34 32.83 11.01
N THR A 625 38.45 33.47 10.27
CA THR A 625 37.55 32.78 9.33
C THR A 625 38.33 32.38 8.08
N VAL A 626 38.15 31.13 7.65
CA VAL A 626 38.68 30.57 6.41
C VAL A 626 37.53 30.22 5.50
N ASP A 627 37.56 30.71 4.28
CA ASP A 627 36.60 30.35 3.24
C ASP A 627 36.90 28.93 2.76
N LEU A 628 35.91 28.05 2.85
CA LEU A 628 36.01 26.69 2.35
C LEU A 628 35.57 26.59 0.88
N GLY A 629 34.88 27.61 0.36
CA GLY A 629 34.37 27.67 -0.99
C GLY A 629 32.95 27.11 -1.13
N THR A 630 32.54 26.87 -2.38
CA THR A 630 31.27 26.25 -2.76
C THR A 630 31.60 24.90 -3.41
N PRO A 631 31.55 23.79 -2.66
CA PRO A 631 31.85 22.47 -3.21
C PRO A 631 30.85 22.14 -4.33
N ALA A 632 31.32 21.47 -5.38
CA ALA A 632 30.48 21.07 -6.50
C ALA A 632 29.38 20.10 -6.07
N ASP A 633 28.32 20.00 -6.86
CA ASP A 633 27.24 19.04 -6.60
C ASP A 633 27.78 17.60 -6.48
N GLY A 634 27.42 16.92 -5.39
CA GLY A 634 27.91 15.58 -5.04
C GLY A 634 29.34 15.52 -4.50
N ALA A 635 30.10 16.63 -4.50
CA ALA A 635 31.41 16.70 -3.84
C ALA A 635 31.23 16.79 -2.31
N ARG A 636 32.27 16.41 -1.55
CA ARG A 636 32.24 16.41 -0.09
C ARG A 636 33.48 17.08 0.46
N LEU A 637 33.33 17.89 1.52
CA LEU A 637 34.48 18.37 2.30
C LEU A 637 34.65 17.53 3.55
N ALA A 638 35.88 17.10 3.80
CA ALA A 638 36.28 16.43 5.03
C ALA A 638 37.52 17.06 5.63
N PHE A 639 37.65 16.89 6.94
CA PHE A 639 38.70 17.54 7.73
C PHE A 639 39.70 16.51 8.21
N PHE A 640 40.92 16.97 8.49
CA PHE A 640 41.93 16.15 9.16
C PHE A 640 42.75 16.99 10.13
N LEU A 641 43.16 16.37 11.22
CA LEU A 641 44.03 16.94 12.24
C LEU A 641 45.33 16.12 12.29
N ILE A 642 46.47 16.80 12.15
CA ILE A 642 47.78 16.21 12.42
C ILE A 642 48.20 16.67 13.82
N GLN A 643 48.20 15.75 14.77
CA GLN A 643 48.68 16.04 16.12
C GLN A 643 50.18 16.30 16.10
N ASP A 644 50.63 17.34 16.80
CA ASP A 644 52.03 17.80 16.79
C ASP A 644 52.59 18.05 15.37
N GLY A 645 51.71 18.22 14.38
CA GLY A 645 52.11 18.31 12.98
C GLY A 645 53.07 19.47 12.72
N PHE A 646 52.92 20.59 13.43
CA PHE A 646 53.82 21.73 13.29
C PHE A 646 55.20 21.46 13.88
N ASP A 647 55.28 20.77 15.01
CA ASP A 647 56.58 20.39 15.60
C ASP A 647 57.29 19.34 14.73
N ALA A 648 56.53 18.39 14.17
CA ALA A 648 57.05 17.33 13.34
C ALA A 648 57.52 17.83 11.96
N TYR A 649 56.75 18.69 11.32
CA TYR A 649 56.95 19.03 9.90
C TYR A 649 57.26 20.52 9.65
N GLY A 650 57.07 21.40 10.64
CA GLY A 650 56.99 22.83 10.43
C GLY A 650 55.89 23.18 9.42
N ARG A 651 55.88 24.41 8.90
CA ARG A 651 54.88 24.80 7.88
C ARG A 651 54.97 23.89 6.65
N LEU A 652 53.85 23.24 6.32
CA LEU A 652 53.71 22.41 5.13
C LEU A 652 53.47 23.26 3.86
N PRO A 653 53.93 22.80 2.69
CA PRO A 653 53.62 23.39 1.38
C PRO A 653 52.16 23.15 0.96
N ASP A 654 51.72 23.85 -0.10
CA ASP A 654 50.37 23.70 -0.69
C ASP A 654 50.28 22.55 -1.72
N ASP A 655 51.28 21.66 -1.80
CA ASP A 655 51.39 20.56 -2.76
C ASP A 655 51.01 19.19 -2.16
N LEU A 656 50.05 19.20 -1.24
CA LEU A 656 49.63 18.03 -0.47
C LEU A 656 48.59 17.19 -1.24
N THR A 657 48.63 15.88 -1.02
CA THR A 657 47.65 14.92 -1.53
C THR A 657 47.61 13.72 -0.61
N PHE A 658 46.43 13.10 -0.44
CA PHE A 658 46.34 11.78 0.16
C PHE A 658 46.48 10.71 -0.93
N VAL A 659 47.38 9.76 -0.72
CA VAL A 659 47.69 8.68 -1.66
C VAL A 659 47.42 7.31 -1.03
N THR A 660 47.14 6.32 -1.87
CA THR A 660 47.09 4.91 -1.43
C THR A 660 48.45 4.54 -0.83
N PRO A 661 48.49 3.95 0.39
CA PRO A 661 49.73 3.65 1.10
C PRO A 661 50.76 2.90 0.24
N GLY A 662 52.00 3.40 0.23
CA GLY A 662 53.10 2.81 -0.55
C GLY A 662 53.09 3.14 -2.05
N THR A 663 52.20 4.04 -2.50
CA THR A 663 52.12 4.50 -3.89
C THR A 663 52.12 6.03 -3.96
N THR A 664 52.12 6.59 -5.17
CA THR A 664 51.87 8.01 -5.43
C THR A 664 50.50 8.25 -6.10
N VAL A 665 49.63 7.23 -6.08
CA VAL A 665 48.30 7.31 -6.71
C VAL A 665 47.37 8.00 -5.71
N PRO A 666 46.63 9.05 -6.12
CA PRO A 666 45.64 9.68 -5.25
C PRO A 666 44.65 8.65 -4.70
N ALA A 667 44.39 8.73 -3.40
CA ALA A 667 43.50 7.81 -2.71
C ALA A 667 42.03 8.01 -3.14
N ASN A 668 41.23 6.95 -3.01
CA ASN A 668 39.80 6.98 -3.25
C ASN A 668 39.06 6.40 -2.04
N ILE A 669 38.09 7.16 -1.52
CA ILE A 669 37.32 6.79 -0.34
C ILE A 669 36.56 5.46 -0.47
N ALA A 670 36.19 5.06 -1.70
CA ALA A 670 35.43 3.84 -1.95
C ALA A 670 36.31 2.59 -2.07
N GLY A 671 37.64 2.74 -2.17
CA GLY A 671 38.56 1.64 -2.46
C GLY A 671 39.75 1.50 -1.52
N ASP A 672 40.03 2.51 -0.70
CA ASP A 672 41.14 2.50 0.25
C ASP A 672 40.62 2.45 1.70
N ASP A 673 41.16 1.54 2.51
CA ASP A 673 40.86 1.46 3.95
C ASP A 673 41.83 2.31 4.81
N ALA A 674 42.83 2.94 4.17
CA ALA A 674 43.83 3.79 4.81
C ALA A 674 44.45 4.72 3.77
N VAL A 675 44.94 5.89 4.22
CA VAL A 675 45.58 6.89 3.36
C VAL A 675 46.94 7.32 3.91
N THR A 676 47.83 7.78 3.03
CA THR A 676 49.11 8.41 3.41
C THR A 676 49.12 9.84 2.92
N LEU A 677 49.46 10.79 3.80
CA LEU A 677 49.66 12.19 3.39
C LEU A 677 50.99 12.30 2.62
N HIS A 678 50.96 12.81 1.41
CA HIS A 678 52.11 12.99 0.54
C HIS A 678 52.27 14.45 0.14
N SER A 679 53.51 14.93 0.10
CA SER A 679 53.89 16.21 -0.50
C SER A 679 54.76 15.97 -1.71
N ALA A 680 54.45 16.59 -2.86
CA ALA A 680 55.26 16.44 -4.07
C ALA A 680 56.72 16.88 -3.85
N THR A 681 56.96 17.82 -2.94
CA THR A 681 58.31 18.32 -2.60
C THR A 681 58.96 17.64 -1.39
N ARG A 682 58.19 17.04 -0.48
CA ARG A 682 58.73 16.42 0.76
C ARG A 682 58.56 14.90 0.85
N GLY A 683 57.86 14.28 -0.09
CA GLY A 683 57.52 12.85 -0.06
C GLY A 683 56.42 12.53 0.95
N ASP A 684 56.38 11.27 1.38
CA ASP A 684 55.39 10.77 2.35
C ASP A 684 55.62 11.36 3.75
N LEU A 685 54.54 11.83 4.36
CA LEU A 685 54.49 12.44 5.68
C LEU A 685 53.74 11.48 6.64
N GLY A 686 54.49 10.66 7.38
CA GLY A 686 53.92 9.63 8.27
C GLY A 686 54.60 9.52 9.64
N ALA A 687 55.30 10.57 10.07
CA ALA A 687 56.02 10.59 11.35
C ALA A 687 55.10 10.75 12.57
N VAL A 688 53.90 11.30 12.39
CA VAL A 688 52.89 11.54 13.43
C VAL A 688 51.50 11.09 12.96
N PRO A 689 50.60 10.72 13.88
CA PRO A 689 49.23 10.34 13.56
C PRO A 689 48.46 11.44 12.84
N ILE A 690 47.56 11.03 11.94
CA ILE A 690 46.60 11.91 11.27
C ILE A 690 45.20 11.41 11.61
N PHE A 691 44.38 12.29 12.16
CA PHE A 691 43.00 12.03 12.52
C PHE A 691 42.09 12.59 11.43
N HIS A 692 41.25 11.76 10.83
CA HIS A 692 40.34 12.17 9.77
C HIS A 692 38.92 12.32 10.31
N SER A 693 38.13 13.24 9.76
CA SER A 693 36.68 13.24 10.01
C SER A 693 36.04 11.96 9.47
N ASN A 694 36.49 11.46 8.32
CA ASN A 694 36.06 10.15 7.83
C ASN A 694 36.60 9.01 8.72
N PRO A 695 35.72 8.25 9.41
CA PRO A 695 36.14 7.20 10.34
C PRO A 695 36.85 6.02 9.65
N THR A 696 36.61 5.79 8.35
CA THR A 696 37.26 4.72 7.58
C THR A 696 38.78 4.83 7.63
N PHE A 697 39.31 6.05 7.66
CA PHE A 697 40.75 6.31 7.69
C PHE A 697 41.35 6.39 9.10
N ASN A 698 40.56 6.12 10.13
CA ASN A 698 41.01 6.04 11.52
C ASN A 698 40.97 4.58 12.01
N PRO A 699 41.78 3.66 11.45
CA PRO A 699 41.70 2.25 11.80
C PRO A 699 41.99 2.03 13.30
N PRO A 700 41.21 1.17 13.97
CA PRO A 700 41.43 0.90 15.39
C PRO A 700 42.80 0.23 15.60
N VAL A 701 43.60 0.81 16.49
CA VAL A 701 44.85 0.19 16.95
C VAL A 701 44.50 -0.83 18.03
N SER A 702 45.18 -1.98 18.07
CA SER A 702 44.82 -3.08 18.98
C SER A 702 44.70 -2.61 20.44
N ASN A 703 43.51 -2.77 21.04
CA ASN A 703 43.11 -2.34 22.40
C ASN A 703 42.84 -0.83 22.60
N GLN A 704 42.63 -0.05 21.52
CA GLN A 704 42.16 1.34 21.58
C GLN A 704 40.84 1.45 20.81
N ALA A 705 39.87 2.22 21.35
CA ALA A 705 38.69 2.60 20.57
C ALA A 705 39.12 3.52 19.42
N ALA A 706 38.44 3.46 18.28
CA ALA A 706 38.72 4.35 17.16
C ALA A 706 38.57 5.82 17.59
N VAL A 707 39.43 6.68 17.05
CA VAL A 707 39.40 8.14 17.20
C VAL A 707 38.01 8.65 16.82
N GLN A 708 37.41 9.51 17.66
CA GLN A 708 36.06 10.02 17.45
C GLN A 708 36.10 11.49 17.02
N VAL A 709 35.42 11.80 15.91
CA VAL A 709 35.10 13.17 15.52
C VAL A 709 33.67 13.45 15.96
N LEU A 710 33.51 14.44 16.81
CA LEU A 710 32.23 14.83 17.42
C LEU A 710 31.63 15.97 16.62
N SER A 711 30.32 15.98 16.43
CA SER A 711 29.63 17.15 15.87
C SER A 711 28.31 17.44 16.58
N GLY A 712 27.91 18.70 16.52
CA GLY A 712 26.65 19.20 17.07
C GLY A 712 26.53 20.69 16.78
N ILE A 713 25.45 21.35 17.17
CA ILE A 713 25.25 22.77 16.86
C ILE A 713 25.40 23.67 18.10
N VAL A 714 25.49 24.98 17.87
CA VAL A 714 25.35 25.98 18.93
C VAL A 714 23.89 26.35 19.18
N ALA A 715 23.60 26.86 20.37
CA ALA A 715 22.31 27.49 20.67
C ALA A 715 21.97 28.57 19.62
N GLY A 716 20.77 28.49 19.08
CA GLY A 716 20.31 29.33 17.97
C GLY A 716 20.53 28.72 16.59
N GLY A 717 21.18 27.56 16.45
CA GLY A 717 21.23 26.77 15.21
C GLY A 717 21.84 27.46 14.00
N ARG A 718 22.79 28.38 14.22
CA ARG A 718 23.47 29.15 13.16
C ARG A 718 24.84 28.59 12.77
N GLU A 719 25.29 27.58 13.50
CA GLU A 719 26.66 27.10 13.39
C GLU A 719 26.71 25.64 13.80
N LEU A 720 27.29 24.81 12.92
CA LEU A 720 27.68 23.45 13.21
C LEU A 720 29.08 23.46 13.82
N GLN A 721 29.27 22.78 14.93
CA GLN A 721 30.55 22.60 15.59
C GLN A 721 31.07 21.18 15.34
N ILE A 722 32.38 21.08 15.10
CA ILE A 722 33.09 19.80 14.99
C ILE A 722 34.30 19.80 15.94
N GLY A 723 34.48 18.72 16.70
CA GLY A 723 35.62 18.47 17.58
C GLY A 723 36.33 17.15 17.27
N PHE A 724 37.61 17.03 17.62
CA PHE A 724 38.44 15.84 17.39
C PHE A 724 38.93 15.23 18.72
N GLU A 725 38.78 13.92 18.93
CA GLU A 725 39.14 13.20 20.17
C GLU A 725 39.95 11.90 19.93
N ASP A 726 41.03 11.69 20.69
CA ASP A 726 41.81 10.42 20.73
C ASP A 726 41.45 9.62 21.99
N VAL A 727 40.93 8.39 21.83
CA VAL A 727 40.30 7.61 22.91
C VAL A 727 41.26 6.56 23.52
N SER A 728 42.57 6.80 23.53
CA SER A 728 43.50 5.80 24.08
C SER A 728 43.36 5.63 25.61
N THR A 729 43.14 4.38 26.04
CA THR A 729 43.13 3.97 27.46
C THR A 729 44.53 3.75 28.09
N LEU A 730 45.62 3.92 27.33
CA LEU A 730 46.98 3.50 27.72
C LEU A 730 47.94 4.65 28.06
N THR A 731 47.57 5.89 27.75
CA THR A 731 48.23 7.11 28.23
C THR A 731 47.26 7.84 29.14
N GLY A 732 47.67 8.03 30.39
CA GLY A 732 46.84 8.54 31.47
C GLY A 732 46.58 10.05 31.44
N ASP A 733 46.28 10.63 30.29
CA ASP A 733 45.45 11.83 30.22
C ASP A 733 44.23 11.53 29.35
N SER A 734 43.09 11.41 30.02
CA SER A 734 41.79 11.55 29.38
C SER A 734 41.55 13.04 29.09
N ASP A 735 42.49 13.68 28.40
CA ASP A 735 42.44 15.10 28.05
C ASP A 735 41.95 15.28 26.61
N PHE A 736 41.17 16.33 26.42
CA PHE A 736 40.49 16.59 25.17
C PHE A 736 41.47 17.32 24.24
N GLN A 737 41.61 16.90 22.98
CA GLN A 737 42.40 17.70 22.01
C GLN A 737 41.50 18.80 21.46
N ASP A 738 41.41 19.94 22.17
CA ASP A 738 40.37 20.98 21.97
C ASP A 738 40.50 21.81 20.68
N VAL A 739 40.66 21.18 19.52
CA VAL A 739 40.40 21.83 18.23
C VAL A 739 38.91 21.74 17.95
N VAL A 740 38.18 22.80 18.30
CA VAL A 740 36.77 22.97 17.92
C VAL A 740 36.69 23.96 16.78
N ILE A 741 36.08 23.53 15.69
CA ILE A 741 35.77 24.40 14.56
C ILE A 741 34.27 24.67 14.50
N GLY A 742 33.93 25.92 14.22
CA GLY A 742 32.59 26.34 13.85
C GLY A 742 32.48 26.43 12.33
N ILE A 743 31.43 25.84 11.77
CA ILE A 743 31.13 25.85 10.35
C ILE A 743 29.81 26.57 10.17
N GLN A 744 29.83 27.53 9.25
CA GLN A 744 28.68 28.33 8.87
C GLN A 744 28.40 28.09 7.39
N ALA A 745 27.15 27.77 7.08
CA ALA A 745 26.64 27.70 5.72
C ALA A 745 26.14 29.09 5.31
N LEU A 746 26.51 29.55 4.12
CA LEU A 746 26.03 30.80 3.55
C LEU A 746 25.51 30.57 2.14
N HIS A 747 24.29 30.99 1.86
CA HIS A 747 23.73 30.98 0.51
C HIS A 747 23.27 32.39 0.13
N ASN A 748 23.87 33.00 -0.90
CA ASN A 748 23.59 34.38 -1.33
C ASN A 748 23.64 35.44 -0.20
N GLY A 749 24.46 35.21 0.84
CA GLY A 749 24.59 36.09 2.01
C GLY A 749 23.58 35.84 3.13
N ILE A 750 22.75 34.80 3.00
CA ILE A 750 21.85 34.29 4.04
C ILE A 750 22.63 33.28 4.89
N LEU A 751 22.61 33.47 6.21
CA LEU A 751 23.25 32.62 7.22
C LEU A 751 22.22 31.69 7.89
#